data_AF-A0A5B6X9J3-F1
#
_entry.id   AF-A0A5B6X9J3-F1
#
_cell.length_a   1.000
_cell.length_b   1.000
_cell.length_c   1.000
_cell.angle_alpha   90.00
_cell.angle_beta   90.00
_cell.angle_gamma   90.00
#
_symmetry.space_group_name_H-M   'P 1'
#
loop_
_entity.id
_entity.type
_entity.pdbx_description
1 polymer ?
#
loop_
_entity_poly.entity_id
_entity_poly.type
_entity_poly.pdbx_seq_one_letter_code
_entity_poly.pdbx_strand_id
1 'polypeptide(L)'
;MARLHSRFLHCLTFVFYTTLISHSSSTLESDFSIIDSDSEVLLFHQDYSPPAPPHPPSVSCTNDLGGIGSLDSTCKIVADLNLTRDVYIAGKGNFYILPGVRFHCPSLGCSVTVNISGNFSLGECSTIVTGTFQLGAYNASFYNGSAVNTTGWAGDPPPETSGTPQGLAGAGGGHGGRGASCNVEDGKLPEDVWGGDAYSWSSLQNPWSYGSKGGTTSKEVDYGGGGGGRVKIIIKELLEMNGSLLADGGDGGSKGGGGSGGSICIKARKMTGSGWISACGGNGFAGGGGGRVSVDIFSRHDEPKIDVYGGISHGCPENAGAAGTLYDALPRSLTVDNHNLATVTETLLLEFPHRPLWTNVYIRNCARGTVPLLWSRVQVHGQISLLCRAVLSFGLAHYGSSEFELLAEELLMSDSVIKVYGALRMTVKIFLMWNSKLQIDGGEDVTVATSWLEASNLVVLKESSVIHSNANLGVHGQGLLNLSGPGDTIQAQRLVLSLFYGINVGPGSILCGPLENASSDAITPKLYCEHQDCPIELLHPPEDCNVNSTLSFTLQICRVEDITVEGLIKGSVVHFHRARTVSVWSSGIISASGMGCIGGVGRGNFLHNGIGSGGGHGGKGGLACYNDSCVEGGISYGHRELPCELGSGSGIESPDDSTAGGGIIVFGSMEHPLSSLSVEGAVRADGESFEGTVWKQEYSVSNASSIAPGGGSGGTVLLFLHTLTLGESAILSSVGGYGSSKGGGGGGGGRIHFHWSYIPSGDVYQPIARVKGSIHARFHDHCMLKGHLSQAGFGSGQFGGGLGRDKSGAGENGTVTGKACPKGLYGTFCVECPAGTYKNVTGSDRSLCHRCAASELPHRAIYIAVRGGNAETPCPYECISDRYDMPHCYTALEELIYTFGGPWLFSLLLVGLLILLALVLSVARTKFVGVDELPGPSPPQHGHQIDHSFPFLESLNEVMETNRAEESQSHIHRMYFMGPNSFSEPWHLSHTPTEEIKEIVYEGAYSIFVDEINAIAAYQWWEGAIYTILSILAYPVAWSWQQWRRRMKLQQLREFVRSEYDHACLRSCRSRALYEGIKVSATSDLMSAFVDFFLGGDEKRTDLPPRLPQKFPMAIIFGGDGSYMAPFSLQNDNILASLMSQLVPPTTWYRLVAGLNAQLRLVCRGWLTVTFRPVLRWLGTHANPALRNHGVRIELAWFRGAPGGYCQYGLLVYSVEEENGHISLGNTNGRVRTELRSR
;
A
#
# COMPACT_ATOMS: atom_id res chain seq x y z
N MET A 1 -5.61 -60.41 -43.62
CA MET A 1 -5.53 -61.88 -43.70
C MET A 1 -5.43 -62.44 -42.29
N ALA A 2 -6.32 -63.37 -41.93
CA ALA A 2 -6.30 -64.32 -40.80
C ALA A 2 -6.20 -63.76 -39.36
N ARG A 3 -6.75 -64.34 -38.29
CA ARG A 3 -7.78 -65.38 -38.01
C ARG A 3 -8.05 -65.31 -36.49
N LEU A 4 -9.29 -65.60 -36.10
CA LEU A 4 -9.83 -65.84 -34.74
C LEU A 4 -9.02 -66.82 -33.85
N HIS A 5 -9.12 -66.67 -32.51
CA HIS A 5 -9.47 -67.70 -31.49
C HIS A 5 -9.46 -67.03 -30.08
N SER A 6 -10.56 -66.85 -29.33
CA SER A 6 -11.41 -67.80 -28.58
C SER A 6 -10.72 -68.54 -27.41
N ARG A 7 -11.09 -68.21 -26.17
CA ARG A 7 -11.63 -69.09 -25.08
C ARG A 7 -11.75 -68.28 -23.77
N PHE A 8 -12.97 -68.03 -23.28
CA PHE A 8 -13.74 -68.85 -22.31
C PHE A 8 -13.06 -68.88 -20.91
N LEU A 9 -13.57 -68.16 -19.90
CA LEU A 9 -14.73 -68.42 -19.02
C LEU A 9 -14.32 -69.14 -17.71
N HIS A 10 -14.93 -68.70 -16.59
CA HIS A 10 -14.86 -69.22 -15.19
C HIS A 10 -13.68 -68.66 -14.36
N CYS A 11 -13.85 -68.11 -13.16
CA CYS A 11 -14.76 -68.45 -12.06
C CYS A 11 -15.13 -67.21 -11.21
N LEU A 12 -16.40 -67.19 -10.81
CA LEU A 12 -16.94 -66.51 -9.64
C LEU A 12 -16.34 -67.05 -8.31
N THR A 13 -16.56 -66.29 -7.22
CA THR A 13 -16.79 -66.69 -5.80
C THR A 13 -15.70 -66.42 -4.74
N PHE A 14 -16.20 -66.16 -3.50
CA PHE A 14 -15.58 -65.91 -2.17
C PHE A 14 -15.17 -64.45 -1.88
N VAL A 15 -15.82 -63.63 -1.03
CA VAL A 15 -16.65 -63.72 0.19
C VAL A 15 -15.88 -64.00 1.51
N PHE A 16 -15.84 -62.96 2.37
CA PHE A 16 -16.00 -62.91 3.84
C PHE A 16 -14.83 -62.97 4.88
N TYR A 17 -15.04 -62.13 5.93
CA TYR A 17 -14.80 -62.29 7.39
C TYR A 17 -13.43 -61.88 8.06
N THR A 18 -13.49 -60.74 8.79
CA THR A 18 -13.27 -60.51 10.26
C THR A 18 -11.91 -60.42 11.01
N THR A 19 -11.89 -59.43 11.92
CA THR A 19 -11.62 -59.41 13.39
C THR A 19 -10.21 -59.18 14.00
N LEU A 20 -10.14 -58.11 14.82
CA LEU A 20 -9.76 -57.97 16.27
C LEU A 20 -8.43 -58.52 16.83
N ILE A 21 -8.07 -57.94 18.01
CA ILE A 21 -7.16 -58.40 19.11
C ILE A 21 -5.71 -57.86 18.97
N SER A 22 -5.00 -57.25 19.93
CA SER A 22 -5.19 -56.84 21.35
C SER A 22 -3.90 -56.18 21.90
N HIS A 23 -4.01 -55.44 23.03
CA HIS A 23 -3.15 -55.41 24.27
C HIS A 23 -1.60 -55.50 24.19
N SER A 24 -0.75 -54.95 25.07
CA SER A 24 -0.79 -53.98 26.19
C SER A 24 0.62 -53.91 26.82
N SER A 25 0.96 -52.75 27.42
CA SER A 25 1.73 -52.53 28.67
C SER A 25 3.16 -53.09 28.92
N SER A 26 4.08 -52.17 29.29
CA SER A 26 4.85 -52.13 30.58
C SER A 26 5.75 -50.88 30.57
N THR A 27 5.49 -49.79 31.30
CA THR A 27 5.89 -49.47 32.70
C THR A 27 7.38 -49.65 33.04
N LEU A 28 8.09 -48.54 33.28
CA LEU A 28 8.78 -48.30 34.56
C LEU A 28 9.16 -46.81 34.72
N GLU A 29 8.76 -46.21 35.83
CA GLU A 29 9.20 -44.92 36.37
C GLU A 29 10.60 -45.01 36.99
N SER A 30 11.34 -43.89 37.02
CA SER A 30 11.89 -43.32 38.26
C SER A 30 12.43 -41.91 38.04
N ASP A 31 12.09 -41.05 38.99
CA ASP A 31 12.41 -39.63 39.20
C ASP A 31 13.86 -39.18 38.93
N PHE A 32 14.04 -37.92 38.51
CA PHE A 32 14.80 -36.89 39.26
C PHE A 32 14.76 -35.52 38.54
N SER A 33 14.39 -34.49 39.30
CA SER A 33 14.28 -33.08 38.94
C SER A 33 15.63 -32.33 38.98
N ILE A 34 16.05 -31.64 37.91
CA ILE A 34 17.08 -30.57 37.96
C ILE A 34 16.78 -29.47 36.92
N ILE A 35 16.37 -28.31 37.44
CA ILE A 35 16.82 -26.92 37.19
C ILE A 35 17.13 -26.47 35.75
N ASP A 36 16.33 -25.50 35.34
CA ASP A 36 16.46 -24.54 34.23
C ASP A 36 17.88 -23.94 34.12
N SER A 37 18.48 -24.03 32.92
CA SER A 37 19.76 -23.42 32.58
C SER A 37 19.60 -22.54 31.34
N ASP A 38 19.06 -21.34 31.54
CA ASP A 38 19.19 -20.21 30.62
C ASP A 38 20.15 -19.20 31.24
N SER A 39 21.45 -19.30 30.93
CA SER A 39 22.47 -18.33 31.37
C SER A 39 23.76 -18.40 30.55
N GLU A 40 23.73 -18.16 29.24
CA GLU A 40 24.96 -18.05 28.42
C GLU A 40 24.82 -17.02 27.27
N VAL A 41 24.23 -15.82 27.47
CA VAL A 41 24.38 -14.67 26.51
C VAL A 41 24.25 -13.27 27.17
N LEU A 42 24.70 -13.09 28.42
CA LEU A 42 24.75 -11.74 29.07
C LEU A 42 26.13 -11.44 29.65
N LEU A 43 27.17 -11.51 28.81
CA LEU A 43 28.57 -11.24 29.21
C LEU A 43 29.20 -10.01 28.54
N PHE A 44 28.42 -8.98 28.19
CA PHE A 44 28.98 -7.67 27.80
C PHE A 44 28.12 -6.50 28.30
N HIS A 45 28.23 -6.21 29.60
CA HIS A 45 28.23 -4.86 30.22
C HIS A 45 28.22 -5.04 31.73
N GLN A 46 29.39 -5.36 32.31
CA GLN A 46 29.60 -5.11 33.74
C GLN A 46 29.92 -3.63 33.91
N ASP A 47 28.90 -2.82 34.18
CA ASP A 47 29.11 -1.50 34.75
C ASP A 47 29.71 -1.70 36.15
N TYR A 48 30.94 -1.23 36.30
CA TYR A 48 31.67 -1.19 37.54
C TYR A 48 30.93 -0.26 38.51
N SER A 49 29.94 -0.79 39.23
CA SER A 49 29.29 -0.07 40.32
C SER A 49 30.31 0.10 41.45
N PRO A 50 30.65 1.33 41.87
CA PRO A 50 31.46 1.53 43.07
C PRO A 50 30.79 0.80 44.24
N PRO A 51 31.55 0.16 45.14
CA PRO A 51 30.97 -0.43 46.34
C PRO A 51 30.18 0.66 47.09
N ALA A 52 28.94 0.33 47.47
CA ALA A 52 28.06 1.25 48.19
C ALA A 52 28.80 1.82 49.42
N PRO A 53 28.68 3.12 49.72
CA PRO A 53 29.27 3.70 50.92
C PRO A 53 28.77 2.94 52.16
N PRO A 54 29.64 2.70 53.16
CA PRO A 54 29.26 1.95 54.36
C PRO A 54 28.06 2.62 55.04
N HIS A 55 26.97 1.86 55.24
CA HIS A 55 25.78 2.34 55.92
C HIS A 55 26.11 2.77 57.36
N PRO A 56 25.49 3.85 57.87
CA PRO A 56 25.61 4.23 59.27
C PRO A 56 25.09 3.12 60.21
N PRO A 57 25.58 3.03 61.45
CA PRO A 57 25.16 2.00 62.40
C PRO A 57 23.64 2.06 62.64
N SER A 58 22.98 0.90 62.64
CA SER A 58 21.53 0.82 62.83
C SER A 58 21.11 1.26 64.23
N VAL A 59 20.01 1.99 64.32
CA VAL A 59 19.43 2.42 65.60
C VAL A 59 18.77 1.25 66.35
N SER A 60 18.59 1.38 67.66
CA SER A 60 17.90 0.42 68.52
C SER A 60 16.42 0.75 68.71
N CYS A 61 15.55 -0.27 68.78
CA CYS A 61 14.11 -0.08 68.94
C CYS A 61 13.74 0.66 70.24
N THR A 62 14.32 0.27 71.38
CA THR A 62 13.95 0.80 72.70
C THR A 62 14.65 2.11 73.04
N ASN A 63 15.97 2.21 72.79
CA ASN A 63 16.75 3.35 73.29
C ASN A 63 16.72 4.54 72.33
N ASP A 64 16.73 4.27 71.02
CA ASP A 64 16.79 5.33 70.01
C ASP A 64 15.41 5.69 69.44
N LEU A 65 14.53 4.70 69.26
CA LEU A 65 13.19 4.90 68.66
C LEU A 65 12.05 4.97 69.69
N GLY A 66 12.31 4.72 70.99
CA GLY A 66 11.29 4.74 72.04
C GLY A 66 10.17 3.69 71.86
N GLY A 67 10.43 2.64 71.08
CA GLY A 67 9.49 1.56 70.78
C GLY A 67 9.54 0.39 71.77
N ILE A 68 8.63 -0.55 71.59
CA ILE A 68 8.53 -1.79 72.37
C ILE A 68 9.05 -2.96 71.54
N GLY A 69 10.02 -3.72 72.08
CA GLY A 69 10.56 -4.94 71.48
C GLY A 69 11.96 -4.76 70.89
N SER A 70 12.29 -5.54 69.86
CA SER A 70 13.61 -5.52 69.18
C SER A 70 13.43 -5.58 67.67
N LEU A 71 14.35 -4.96 66.93
CA LEU A 71 14.36 -4.99 65.46
C LEU A 71 14.60 -6.39 64.88
N ASP A 72 15.19 -7.31 65.64
CA ASP A 72 15.38 -8.71 65.23
C ASP A 72 14.13 -9.58 65.43
N SER A 73 13.16 -9.13 66.23
CA SER A 73 11.90 -9.86 66.49
C SER A 73 10.69 -9.07 66.01
N THR A 74 10.20 -8.12 66.80
CA THR A 74 9.15 -7.18 66.40
C THR A 74 9.34 -5.89 67.20
N CYS A 75 9.51 -4.79 66.48
CA CYS A 75 9.58 -3.44 67.05
C CYS A 75 8.27 -2.72 66.77
N LYS A 76 7.61 -2.23 67.84
CA LYS A 76 6.37 -1.47 67.75
C LYS A 76 6.58 -0.03 68.24
N ILE A 77 6.30 0.94 67.39
CA ILE A 77 6.31 2.36 67.77
C ILE A 77 4.92 2.73 68.27
N VAL A 78 4.85 3.17 69.52
CA VAL A 78 3.59 3.42 70.25
C VAL A 78 3.31 4.90 70.51
N ALA A 79 4.30 5.77 70.29
CA ALA A 79 4.23 7.20 70.56
C ALA A 79 4.94 7.99 69.46
N ASP A 80 4.59 9.27 69.35
CA ASP A 80 5.18 10.19 68.37
C ASP A 80 6.70 10.32 68.58
N LEU A 81 7.44 10.34 67.46
CA LEU A 81 8.90 10.42 67.45
C LEU A 81 9.35 11.60 66.59
N ASN A 82 10.12 12.51 67.20
CA ASN A 82 10.78 13.62 66.50
C ASN A 82 12.28 13.34 66.37
N LEU A 83 12.73 13.06 65.15
CA LEU A 83 14.12 12.74 64.83
C LEU A 83 14.91 14.02 64.53
N THR A 84 16.14 14.11 65.02
CA THR A 84 17.03 15.27 64.80
C THR A 84 18.15 14.99 63.80
N ARG A 85 18.32 13.74 63.37
CA ARG A 85 19.36 13.26 62.46
C ARG A 85 18.83 12.12 61.60
N ASP A 86 19.56 11.80 60.55
CA ASP A 86 19.28 10.65 59.69
C ASP A 86 19.24 9.35 60.50
N VAL A 87 18.28 8.49 60.17
CA VAL A 87 18.01 7.24 60.86
C VAL A 87 18.08 6.07 59.90
N TYR A 88 18.93 5.09 60.23
CA TYR A 88 19.00 3.80 59.56
C TYR A 88 18.48 2.71 60.50
N ILE A 89 17.37 2.08 60.12
CA ILE A 89 16.69 1.02 60.87
C ILE A 89 16.94 -0.30 60.13
N ALA A 90 17.68 -1.21 60.73
CA ALA A 90 17.95 -2.52 60.15
C ALA A 90 17.68 -3.64 61.18
N GLY A 91 17.06 -4.74 60.73
CA GLY A 91 16.78 -5.87 61.62
C GLY A 91 16.17 -7.07 60.90
N LYS A 92 16.21 -8.24 61.55
CA LYS A 92 15.64 -9.48 60.97
C LYS A 92 14.12 -9.63 61.15
N GLY A 93 13.53 -8.85 62.05
CA GLY A 93 12.14 -8.96 62.49
C GLY A 93 11.16 -8.04 61.74
N ASN A 94 10.06 -7.71 62.42
CA ASN A 94 9.00 -6.83 61.92
C ASN A 94 9.10 -5.41 62.50
N PHE A 95 8.66 -4.41 61.73
CA PHE A 95 8.61 -3.01 62.17
C PHE A 95 7.21 -2.43 61.97
N TYR A 96 6.52 -2.12 63.07
CA TYR A 96 5.13 -1.68 63.05
C TYR A 96 4.99 -0.31 63.71
N ILE A 97 4.45 0.65 62.97
CA ILE A 97 4.02 1.94 63.49
C ILE A 97 2.53 1.82 63.80
N LEU A 98 2.14 1.99 65.06
CA LEU A 98 0.74 1.84 65.48
C LEU A 98 -0.14 2.99 64.96
N PRO A 99 -1.48 2.80 64.92
CA PRO A 99 -2.41 3.82 64.46
C PRO A 99 -2.24 5.16 65.19
N GLY A 100 -2.33 6.27 64.45
CA GLY A 100 -2.26 7.64 64.98
C GLY A 100 -0.86 8.15 65.36
N VAL A 101 0.20 7.36 65.17
CA VAL A 101 1.57 7.75 65.50
C VAL A 101 2.19 8.64 64.42
N ARG A 102 2.92 9.68 64.84
CA ARG A 102 3.68 10.59 63.96
C ARG A 102 5.18 10.34 64.07
N PHE A 103 5.80 10.00 62.95
CA PHE A 103 7.23 9.73 62.82
C PHE A 103 7.87 10.86 61.99
N HIS A 104 8.43 11.87 62.64
CA HIS A 104 8.71 13.17 62.03
C HIS A 104 10.20 13.53 62.10
N CYS A 105 10.80 13.86 60.96
CA CYS A 105 12.16 14.40 60.87
C CYS A 105 12.14 15.78 60.18
N PRO A 106 12.19 16.90 60.94
CA PRO A 106 11.96 18.25 60.43
C PRO A 106 13.16 18.92 59.73
N SER A 107 14.22 18.19 59.37
CA SER A 107 15.33 18.76 58.59
C SER A 107 15.14 18.52 57.08
N LEU A 108 15.40 19.55 56.27
CA LEU A 108 15.43 19.44 54.81
C LEU A 108 16.42 18.34 54.40
N GLY A 109 15.97 17.41 53.58
CA GLY A 109 16.78 16.27 53.13
C GLY A 109 17.05 15.18 54.18
N CYS A 110 16.41 15.22 55.36
CA CYS A 110 16.55 14.16 56.37
C CYS A 110 16.23 12.78 55.78
N SER A 111 17.03 11.77 56.12
CA SER A 111 16.85 10.41 55.61
C SER A 111 16.34 9.44 56.68
N VAL A 112 15.23 8.77 56.39
CA VAL A 112 14.70 7.65 57.15
C VAL A 112 14.76 6.41 56.26
N THR A 113 15.66 5.49 56.59
CA THR A 113 15.86 4.24 55.86
C THR A 113 15.50 3.05 56.74
N VAL A 114 14.55 2.24 56.30
CA VAL A 114 14.09 1.02 56.95
C VAL A 114 14.45 -0.16 56.07
N ASN A 115 15.22 -1.11 56.59
CA ASN A 115 15.64 -2.32 55.89
C ASN A 115 15.45 -3.53 56.81
N ILE A 116 14.30 -4.19 56.69
CA ILE A 116 13.92 -5.33 57.52
C ILE A 116 13.68 -6.58 56.68
N SER A 117 13.96 -7.76 57.21
CA SER A 117 13.61 -9.01 56.52
C SER A 117 12.19 -9.50 56.78
N GLY A 118 11.49 -8.97 57.79
CA GLY A 118 10.09 -9.29 58.09
C GLY A 118 9.09 -8.33 57.44
N ASN A 119 7.99 -8.06 58.15
CA ASN A 119 6.88 -7.23 57.68
C ASN A 119 6.98 -5.79 58.20
N PHE A 120 6.62 -4.83 57.35
CA PHE A 120 6.42 -3.43 57.69
C PHE A 120 4.92 -3.10 57.75
N SER A 121 4.48 -2.32 58.73
CA SER A 121 3.12 -1.77 58.72
C SER A 121 3.07 -0.34 59.20
N LEU A 122 2.38 0.51 58.44
CA LEU A 122 2.02 1.88 58.81
C LEU A 122 0.53 1.90 59.17
N GLY A 123 0.22 2.00 60.47
CA GLY A 123 -1.12 1.95 61.04
C GLY A 123 -2.06 3.03 60.51
N GLU A 124 -3.36 2.85 60.73
CA GLU A 124 -4.38 3.84 60.31
C GLU A 124 -4.08 5.24 60.86
N CYS A 125 -4.24 6.27 60.02
CA CYS A 125 -3.99 7.67 60.40
C CYS A 125 -2.58 7.96 60.94
N SER A 126 -1.59 7.09 60.71
CA SER A 126 -0.19 7.34 61.10
C SER A 126 0.59 8.01 59.97
N THR A 127 1.57 8.86 60.31
CA THR A 127 2.26 9.71 59.33
C THR A 127 3.77 9.68 59.50
N ILE A 128 4.50 9.45 58.41
CA ILE A 128 5.95 9.61 58.33
C ILE A 128 6.26 10.91 57.59
N VAL A 129 6.99 11.83 58.19
CA VAL A 129 7.41 13.09 57.55
C VAL A 129 8.93 13.16 57.52
N THR A 130 9.51 13.27 56.33
CA THR A 130 10.96 13.21 56.12
C THR A 130 11.33 13.78 54.74
N GLY A 131 12.62 14.04 54.47
CA GLY A 131 13.08 14.42 53.14
C GLY A 131 13.31 13.22 52.21
N THR A 132 13.87 12.14 52.75
CA THR A 132 14.07 10.85 52.09
C THR A 132 13.45 9.74 52.92
N PHE A 133 12.67 8.88 52.27
CA PHE A 133 12.15 7.65 52.84
C PHE A 133 12.55 6.45 51.97
N GLN A 134 13.26 5.49 52.56
CA GLN A 134 13.60 4.24 51.89
C GLN A 134 13.11 3.05 52.71
N LEU A 135 12.37 2.14 52.09
CA LEU A 135 11.81 0.95 52.70
C LEU A 135 12.24 -0.31 51.94
N GLY A 136 12.89 -1.24 52.63
CA GLY A 136 13.11 -2.62 52.24
C GLY A 136 12.41 -3.56 53.21
N ALA A 137 11.47 -4.37 52.73
CA ALA A 137 10.73 -5.33 53.57
C ALA A 137 10.32 -6.59 52.77
N TYR A 138 9.90 -7.65 53.47
CA TYR A 138 9.30 -8.82 52.82
C TYR A 138 7.86 -8.54 52.40
N ASN A 139 7.04 -8.04 53.32
CA ASN A 139 5.70 -7.48 53.06
C ASN A 139 5.60 -6.07 53.65
N ALA A 140 4.80 -5.20 53.04
CA ALA A 140 4.48 -3.89 53.59
C ALA A 140 2.99 -3.57 53.46
N SER A 141 2.39 -3.05 54.54
CA SER A 141 1.00 -2.58 54.57
C SER A 141 0.92 -1.12 54.99
N PHE A 142 0.32 -0.29 54.13
CA PHE A 142 -0.01 1.11 54.39
C PHE A 142 -1.54 1.20 54.53
N TYR A 143 -2.03 1.33 55.77
CA TYR A 143 -3.46 1.32 56.07
C TYR A 143 -4.15 2.66 55.72
N ASN A 144 -5.48 2.67 55.79
CA ASN A 144 -6.27 3.83 55.41
C ASN A 144 -5.90 5.08 56.25
N GLY A 145 -5.82 6.24 55.58
CA GLY A 145 -5.41 7.50 56.20
C GLY A 145 -3.94 7.57 56.62
N SER A 146 -3.15 6.52 56.39
CA SER A 146 -1.71 6.57 56.63
C SER A 146 -0.98 7.34 55.53
N ALA A 147 0.09 8.07 55.86
CA ALA A 147 0.81 8.89 54.89
C ALA A 147 2.33 8.89 55.08
N VAL A 148 3.07 8.70 53.99
CA VAL A 148 4.49 9.08 53.91
C VAL A 148 4.54 10.41 53.18
N ASN A 149 4.88 11.47 53.88
CA ASN A 149 4.86 12.83 53.37
C ASN A 149 6.28 13.41 53.30
N THR A 150 6.77 13.62 52.08
CA THR A 150 8.06 14.24 51.78
C THR A 150 7.90 15.56 51.02
N THR A 151 6.70 16.16 51.09
CA THR A 151 6.32 17.35 50.34
C THR A 151 7.09 18.59 50.78
N GLY A 152 7.84 19.22 49.87
CA GLY A 152 8.63 20.42 50.17
C GLY A 152 9.84 20.21 51.10
N TRP A 153 10.16 18.95 51.45
CA TRP A 153 11.25 18.59 52.38
C TRP A 153 12.53 18.10 51.67
N ALA A 154 12.68 18.40 50.37
CA ALA A 154 13.89 18.06 49.61
C ALA A 154 15.18 18.58 50.25
N GLY A 155 16.26 17.81 50.12
CA GLY A 155 17.62 18.34 50.23
C GLY A 155 18.06 18.99 48.91
N ASP A 156 19.35 19.31 48.79
CA ASP A 156 19.87 19.93 47.58
C ASP A 156 19.73 19.01 46.34
N PRO A 157 19.30 19.54 45.18
CA PRO A 157 19.31 18.80 43.94
C PRO A 157 20.75 18.42 43.53
N PRO A 158 20.96 17.49 42.58
CA PRO A 158 22.29 17.15 42.10
C PRO A 158 23.09 18.40 41.68
N PRO A 159 24.41 18.44 41.94
CA PRO A 159 25.26 19.57 41.56
C PRO A 159 25.20 19.77 40.03
N GLU A 160 25.39 21.02 39.58
CA GLU A 160 25.36 21.43 38.16
C GLU A 160 23.99 21.38 37.46
N THR A 161 22.90 21.14 38.19
CA THR A 161 21.54 21.21 37.63
C THR A 161 21.01 22.64 37.53
N SER A 162 20.35 22.95 36.42
CA SER A 162 19.59 24.20 36.21
C SER A 162 18.14 24.12 36.71
N GLY A 163 17.83 23.14 37.57
CA GLY A 163 16.48 22.89 38.08
C GLY A 163 15.96 23.95 39.04
N THR A 164 16.85 24.68 39.73
CA THR A 164 16.47 25.83 40.55
C THR A 164 16.66 27.11 39.72
N PRO A 165 15.61 27.87 39.41
CA PRO A 165 15.72 29.06 38.57
C PRO A 165 16.53 30.15 39.25
N GLN A 166 17.37 30.85 38.47
CA GLN A 166 18.17 31.97 38.94
C GLN A 166 17.43 33.30 38.73
N GLY A 167 17.60 34.25 39.65
CA GLY A 167 17.03 35.60 39.56
C GLY A 167 15.81 35.84 40.44
N LEU A 168 15.13 36.97 40.19
CA LEU A 168 14.03 37.50 41.03
C LEU A 168 12.66 37.43 40.34
N ALA A 169 12.53 36.55 39.34
CA ALA A 169 11.31 36.42 38.54
C ALA A 169 10.22 35.58 39.23
N GLY A 170 10.50 34.94 40.37
CA GLY A 170 9.56 34.02 41.01
C GLY A 170 9.21 32.79 40.15
N ALA A 171 10.13 32.34 39.30
CA ALA A 171 9.92 31.19 38.42
C ALA A 171 9.82 29.87 39.19
N GLY A 172 9.13 28.86 38.64
CA GLY A 172 8.97 27.55 39.29
C GLY A 172 10.22 26.67 39.17
N GLY A 173 10.42 25.75 40.12
CA GLY A 173 11.49 24.74 40.04
C GLY A 173 11.20 23.67 38.98
N GLY A 174 12.23 23.00 38.44
CA GLY A 174 12.13 21.89 37.49
C GLY A 174 12.72 20.59 38.03
N HIS A 175 12.28 19.42 37.54
CA HIS A 175 12.90 18.12 37.83
C HIS A 175 12.47 17.02 36.84
N GLY A 176 11.20 16.62 36.85
CA GLY A 176 10.61 15.72 35.83
C GLY A 176 10.10 16.51 34.63
N GLY A 177 9.27 17.52 34.91
CA GLY A 177 8.90 18.60 33.99
C GLY A 177 9.69 19.87 34.29
N ARG A 178 9.71 20.80 33.32
CA ARG A 178 10.21 22.16 33.52
C ARG A 178 9.25 22.98 34.41
N GLY A 179 9.82 23.88 35.20
CA GLY A 179 9.04 24.86 35.96
C GLY A 179 8.52 25.97 35.04
N ALA A 180 7.37 26.56 35.39
CA ALA A 180 6.82 27.69 34.65
C ALA A 180 7.62 28.99 34.88
N SER A 181 7.51 29.92 33.94
CA SER A 181 7.93 31.30 34.08
C SER A 181 6.82 32.23 33.59
N CYS A 182 6.55 33.30 34.33
CA CYS A 182 5.53 34.29 33.98
C CYS A 182 6.10 35.58 33.41
N ASN A 183 7.43 35.78 33.47
CA ASN A 183 8.09 36.94 32.89
C ASN A 183 8.53 36.59 31.47
N VAL A 184 7.78 37.06 30.46
CA VAL A 184 8.18 36.95 29.06
C VAL A 184 9.07 38.14 28.73
N GLU A 185 10.30 37.90 28.28
CA GLU A 185 11.18 38.95 27.76
C GLU A 185 10.69 39.42 26.39
N ASP A 186 10.72 40.73 26.13
CA ASP A 186 10.30 41.31 24.84
C ASP A 186 11.11 40.68 23.68
N GLY A 187 10.40 40.06 22.74
CA GLY A 187 10.98 39.46 21.52
C GLY A 187 11.26 37.95 21.58
N LYS A 188 11.03 37.26 22.71
CA LYS A 188 11.13 35.79 22.79
C LYS A 188 9.76 35.13 22.71
N LEU A 189 9.69 33.96 22.07
CA LEU A 189 8.46 33.15 22.06
C LEU A 189 8.18 32.61 23.47
N PRO A 190 6.91 32.51 23.90
CA PRO A 190 6.57 31.96 25.22
C PRO A 190 7.09 30.52 25.48
N GLU A 191 7.34 29.75 24.43
CA GLU A 191 7.90 28.38 24.51
C GLU A 191 9.41 28.36 24.83
N ASP A 192 10.13 29.46 24.58
CA ASP A 192 11.57 29.60 24.87
C ASP A 192 11.85 30.12 26.29
N VAL A 193 10.80 30.37 27.09
CA VAL A 193 10.93 30.93 28.43
C VAL A 193 10.37 29.95 29.46
N TRP A 194 11.26 29.33 30.22
CA TRP A 194 10.91 28.42 31.32
C TRP A 194 11.60 28.83 32.63
N GLY A 195 11.16 28.23 33.74
CA GLY A 195 11.78 28.38 35.05
C GLY A 195 12.96 27.44 35.21
N GLY A 196 12.86 26.51 36.15
CA GLY A 196 13.85 25.45 36.33
C GLY A 196 13.79 24.38 35.26
N ASP A 197 14.94 23.85 34.86
CA ASP A 197 15.04 22.78 33.86
C ASP A 197 14.74 21.38 34.45
N ALA A 198 14.38 20.43 33.58
CA ALA A 198 14.24 19.03 33.96
C ALA A 198 15.61 18.33 33.99
N TYR A 199 15.82 17.38 34.91
CA TYR A 199 17.06 16.62 35.04
C TYR A 199 16.79 15.16 35.41
N SER A 200 17.86 14.38 35.53
CA SER A 200 17.81 12.96 35.92
C SER A 200 17.07 12.04 34.93
N TRP A 201 17.05 12.38 33.62
CA TRP A 201 16.44 11.56 32.58
C TRP A 201 17.04 10.15 32.49
N SER A 202 18.36 10.03 32.63
CA SER A 202 19.06 8.73 32.60
C SER A 202 18.62 7.77 33.72
N SER A 203 18.01 8.28 34.78
CA SER A 203 17.47 7.46 35.88
C SER A 203 15.95 7.26 35.82
N LEU A 204 15.30 7.51 34.68
CA LEU A 204 13.84 7.39 34.51
C LEU A 204 13.26 6.07 35.05
N GLN A 205 13.96 4.95 34.81
CA GLN A 205 13.53 3.63 35.29
C GLN A 205 13.65 3.47 36.80
N ASN A 206 14.59 4.17 37.44
CA ASN A 206 14.88 4.10 38.88
C ASN A 206 15.15 5.51 39.43
N PRO A 207 14.14 6.39 39.48
CA PRO A 207 14.32 7.80 39.80
C PRO A 207 14.78 7.94 41.26
N TRP A 208 15.83 8.73 41.48
CA TRP A 208 16.44 8.88 42.80
C TRP A 208 17.02 10.28 43.04
N SER A 209 16.32 11.32 42.57
CA SER A 209 16.73 12.72 42.69
C SER A 209 15.72 13.57 43.46
N TYR A 210 16.20 14.58 44.19
CA TYR A 210 15.34 15.50 44.93
C TYR A 210 14.73 16.47 43.93
N GLY A 211 13.54 16.98 44.20
CA GLY A 211 13.01 18.14 43.49
C GLY A 211 13.82 19.40 43.82
N SER A 212 13.79 20.37 42.91
CA SER A 212 14.41 21.67 43.05
C SER A 212 13.46 22.67 43.70
N LYS A 213 14.06 23.68 44.34
CA LYS A 213 13.33 24.81 44.92
C LYS A 213 12.81 25.75 43.83
N GLY A 214 11.68 26.41 44.07
CA GLY A 214 11.22 27.54 43.26
C GLY A 214 12.04 28.82 43.49
N GLY A 215 11.99 29.75 42.55
CA GLY A 215 12.65 31.06 42.66
C GLY A 215 11.89 32.04 43.56
N THR A 216 12.58 33.03 44.11
CA THR A 216 11.98 34.11 44.91
C THR A 216 11.74 35.37 44.07
N THR A 217 10.82 36.24 44.48
CA THR A 217 10.69 37.60 43.91
C THR A 217 11.38 38.69 44.75
N SER A 218 12.07 38.33 45.84
CA SER A 218 12.75 39.27 46.74
C SER A 218 14.19 38.85 47.04
N LYS A 219 15.09 39.83 47.19
CA LYS A 219 16.49 39.60 47.61
C LYS A 219 16.65 39.36 49.11
N GLU A 220 15.68 39.81 49.91
CA GLU A 220 15.77 39.83 51.38
C GLU A 220 15.14 38.59 52.01
N VAL A 221 14.07 38.09 51.40
CA VAL A 221 13.29 36.94 51.88
C VAL A 221 13.13 35.96 50.74
N ASP A 222 13.43 34.70 51.01
CA ASP A 222 13.25 33.62 50.06
C ASP A 222 11.82 33.06 50.19
N TYR A 223 10.98 33.40 49.22
CA TYR A 223 9.60 32.93 49.12
C TYR A 223 9.45 31.65 48.28
N GLY A 224 10.55 31.11 47.74
CA GLY A 224 10.49 29.93 46.87
C GLY A 224 10.00 28.69 47.61
N GLY A 225 9.06 27.98 47.01
CA GLY A 225 8.58 26.70 47.53
C GLY A 225 9.68 25.64 47.51
N GLY A 226 9.80 24.85 48.59
CA GLY A 226 10.77 23.75 48.69
C GLY A 226 10.53 22.64 47.66
N GLY A 227 11.58 21.94 47.22
CA GLY A 227 11.41 20.80 46.32
C GLY A 227 10.81 19.56 47.00
N GLY A 228 10.27 18.64 46.21
CA GLY A 228 9.76 17.35 46.70
C GLY A 228 10.86 16.34 47.06
N GLY A 229 10.60 15.53 48.09
CA GLY A 229 11.55 14.53 48.60
C GLY A 229 11.76 13.30 47.71
N ARG A 230 12.42 12.27 48.26
CA ARG A 230 12.66 10.99 47.57
C ARG A 230 12.04 9.83 48.34
N VAL A 231 11.27 8.99 47.67
CA VAL A 231 10.64 7.80 48.25
C VAL A 231 11.07 6.57 47.46
N LYS A 232 11.63 5.56 48.12
CA LYS A 232 11.98 4.27 47.50
C LYS A 232 11.42 3.11 48.32
N ILE A 233 10.58 2.30 47.71
CA ILE A 233 9.92 1.16 48.33
C ILE A 233 10.31 -0.10 47.56
N ILE A 234 10.96 -1.05 48.22
CA ILE A 234 11.41 -2.33 47.66
C ILE A 234 10.81 -3.44 48.53
N ILE A 235 9.78 -4.10 48.02
CA ILE A 235 9.05 -5.16 48.70
C ILE A 235 9.26 -6.48 47.97
N LYS A 236 9.58 -7.55 48.71
CA LYS A 236 9.85 -8.85 48.09
C LYS A 236 8.58 -9.55 47.59
N GLU A 237 7.50 -9.51 48.37
CA GLU A 237 6.27 -10.28 48.07
C GLU A 237 5.02 -9.39 47.90
N LEU A 238 4.39 -8.90 48.98
CA LEU A 238 3.13 -8.15 48.92
C LEU A 238 3.25 -6.71 49.45
N LEU A 239 2.83 -5.74 48.64
CA LEU A 239 2.62 -4.34 49.00
C LEU A 239 1.12 -4.01 49.04
N GLU A 240 0.57 -3.79 50.23
CA GLU A 240 -0.79 -3.29 50.42
C GLU A 240 -0.76 -1.76 50.59
N MET A 241 -1.31 -1.04 49.62
CA MET A 241 -1.26 0.43 49.52
C MET A 241 -2.67 1.04 49.60
N ASN A 242 -3.16 1.26 50.82
CA ASN A 242 -4.41 1.99 51.09
C ASN A 242 -4.17 3.41 51.63
N GLY A 243 -2.92 3.76 51.94
CA GLY A 243 -2.48 5.08 52.37
C GLY A 243 -2.02 5.99 51.22
N SER A 244 -1.27 7.05 51.57
CA SER A 244 -0.71 8.00 50.62
C SER A 244 0.82 8.10 50.65
N LEU A 245 1.45 8.15 49.48
CA LEU A 245 2.88 8.43 49.30
C LEU A 245 3.04 9.76 48.58
N LEU A 246 3.55 10.78 49.27
CA LEU A 246 3.61 12.16 48.77
C LEU A 246 5.07 12.61 48.67
N ALA A 247 5.46 13.05 47.49
CA ALA A 247 6.74 13.69 47.18
C ALA A 247 6.53 14.98 46.39
N ASP A 248 5.50 15.73 46.74
CA ASP A 248 5.10 16.94 46.02
C ASP A 248 6.04 18.12 46.28
N GLY A 249 6.06 19.08 45.37
CA GLY A 249 6.71 20.37 45.59
C GLY A 249 5.95 21.22 46.60
N GLY A 250 6.67 22.01 47.39
CA GLY A 250 6.09 23.00 48.29
C GLY A 250 5.55 24.23 47.54
N ASP A 251 4.49 24.83 48.05
CA ASP A 251 3.90 26.04 47.47
C ASP A 251 4.74 27.29 47.79
N GLY A 252 4.97 28.15 46.78
CA GLY A 252 5.64 29.46 46.91
C GLY A 252 4.67 30.65 47.05
N GLY A 253 3.36 30.41 46.90
CA GLY A 253 2.32 31.45 46.98
C GLY A 253 2.45 32.54 45.92
N SER A 254 2.00 33.77 46.19
CA SER A 254 2.00 34.84 45.18
C SER A 254 3.34 35.59 45.03
N LYS A 255 4.35 35.28 45.86
CA LYS A 255 5.63 36.01 45.95
C LYS A 255 6.86 35.12 45.72
N GLY A 256 6.65 33.85 45.40
CA GLY A 256 7.71 32.91 45.06
C GLY A 256 7.16 31.82 44.14
N GLY A 257 8.03 31.21 43.35
CA GLY A 257 7.69 30.09 42.51
C GLY A 257 7.47 28.81 43.31
N GLY A 258 6.65 27.92 42.80
CA GLY A 258 6.44 26.60 43.38
C GLY A 258 7.68 25.71 43.21
N GLY A 259 7.93 24.83 44.20
CA GLY A 259 8.97 23.81 44.09
C GLY A 259 8.57 22.70 43.13
N SER A 260 9.54 21.99 42.54
CA SER A 260 9.24 20.84 41.68
C SER A 260 8.97 19.57 42.49
N GLY A 261 8.22 18.64 41.89
CA GLY A 261 7.99 17.32 42.44
C GLY A 261 9.27 16.47 42.55
N GLY A 262 9.27 15.55 43.51
CA GLY A 262 10.40 14.69 43.85
C GLY A 262 10.53 13.43 43.01
N SER A 263 11.10 12.38 43.61
CA SER A 263 11.20 11.04 43.00
C SER A 263 10.49 9.99 43.84
N ILE A 264 9.70 9.14 43.20
CA ILE A 264 9.12 7.94 43.83
C ILE A 264 9.50 6.71 43.00
N CYS A 265 10.07 5.69 43.65
CA CYS A 265 10.46 4.43 43.02
C CYS A 265 9.84 3.27 43.82
N ILE A 266 8.96 2.49 43.20
CA ILE A 266 8.27 1.37 43.85
C ILE A 266 8.60 0.09 43.11
N LYS A 267 9.11 -0.92 43.83
CA LYS A 267 9.39 -2.26 43.33
C LYS A 267 8.73 -3.29 44.22
N ALA A 268 7.86 -4.12 43.66
CA ALA A 268 7.14 -5.17 44.39
C ALA A 268 6.78 -6.35 43.47
N ARG A 269 6.55 -7.55 44.04
CA ARG A 269 6.00 -8.67 43.26
C ARG A 269 4.50 -8.53 43.08
N LYS A 270 3.77 -8.20 44.14
CA LYS A 270 2.32 -7.97 44.11
C LYS A 270 1.97 -6.65 44.79
N MET A 271 1.09 -5.86 44.18
CA MET A 271 0.50 -4.66 44.79
C MET A 271 -1.02 -4.77 44.82
N THR A 272 -1.62 -4.40 45.96
CA THR A 272 -3.07 -4.30 46.17
C THR A 272 -3.44 -3.00 46.86
N GLY A 273 -4.62 -2.46 46.58
CA GLY A 273 -5.18 -1.30 47.30
C GLY A 273 -5.39 -0.06 46.44
N SER A 274 -6.23 0.85 46.93
CA SER A 274 -6.70 2.05 46.21
C SER A 274 -6.08 3.34 46.74
N GLY A 275 -4.86 3.28 47.26
CA GLY A 275 -4.13 4.42 47.81
C GLY A 275 -3.74 5.48 46.78
N TRP A 276 -3.06 6.53 47.25
CA TRP A 276 -2.69 7.70 46.44
C TRP A 276 -1.18 7.93 46.43
N ILE A 277 -0.59 8.03 45.25
CA ILE A 277 0.83 8.30 45.05
C ILE A 277 0.95 9.61 44.27
N SER A 278 1.71 10.58 44.80
CA SER A 278 1.80 11.91 44.21
C SER A 278 3.23 12.45 44.23
N ALA A 279 3.67 12.98 43.09
CA ALA A 279 4.93 13.73 42.94
C ALA A 279 4.68 14.98 42.07
N CYS A 280 3.65 15.74 42.41
CA CYS A 280 3.21 16.93 41.68
C CYS A 280 4.07 18.15 41.99
N GLY A 281 4.08 19.14 41.09
CA GLY A 281 4.71 20.44 41.33
C GLY A 281 3.89 21.31 42.30
N GLY A 282 4.58 22.15 43.08
CA GLY A 282 3.95 23.12 43.97
C GLY A 282 3.39 24.33 43.24
N ASN A 283 2.37 24.97 43.80
CA ASN A 283 1.77 26.19 43.26
C ASN A 283 2.61 27.42 43.66
N GLY A 284 2.64 28.44 42.81
CA GLY A 284 3.40 29.64 43.11
C GLY A 284 3.11 30.79 42.17
N PHE A 285 3.93 31.84 42.22
CA PHE A 285 3.89 32.94 41.25
C PHE A 285 4.01 32.34 39.84
N ALA A 286 4.99 31.46 39.64
CA ALA A 286 4.97 30.45 38.61
C ALA A 286 4.99 29.04 39.24
N GLY A 287 4.24 28.10 38.67
CA GLY A 287 4.10 26.73 39.16
C GLY A 287 5.36 25.89 38.93
N GLY A 288 5.66 25.01 39.87
CA GLY A 288 6.78 24.05 39.76
C GLY A 288 6.46 22.90 38.80
N GLY A 289 7.48 22.33 38.19
CA GLY A 289 7.34 21.14 37.33
C GLY A 289 7.03 19.87 38.12
N GLY A 290 6.33 18.92 37.49
CA GLY A 290 6.07 17.60 38.08
C GLY A 290 7.34 16.77 38.27
N GLY A 291 7.27 15.78 39.16
CA GLY A 291 8.37 14.89 39.52
C GLY A 291 8.50 13.65 38.64
N ARG A 292 9.18 12.62 39.15
CA ARG A 292 9.32 11.32 38.46
C ARG A 292 8.83 10.19 39.34
N VAL A 293 7.97 9.34 38.79
CA VAL A 293 7.47 8.14 39.46
C VAL A 293 7.80 6.93 38.59
N SER A 294 8.43 5.91 39.18
CA SER A 294 8.64 4.62 38.54
C SER A 294 8.05 3.50 39.36
N VAL A 295 7.36 2.58 38.68
CA VAL A 295 6.72 1.41 39.27
C VAL A 295 7.17 0.14 38.55
N ASP A 296 7.63 -0.84 39.32
CA ASP A 296 8.07 -2.17 38.88
C ASP A 296 7.31 -3.22 39.70
N ILE A 297 6.10 -3.59 39.23
CA ILE A 297 5.12 -4.38 40.00
C ILE A 297 4.57 -5.55 39.18
N PHE A 298 5.05 -6.77 39.42
CA PHE A 298 4.71 -7.94 38.58
C PHE A 298 3.20 -8.22 38.49
N SER A 299 2.46 -8.03 39.58
CA SER A 299 1.01 -8.22 39.62
C SER A 299 0.35 -7.07 40.38
N ARG A 300 -0.45 -6.26 39.68
CA ARG A 300 -1.22 -5.15 40.26
C ARG A 300 -2.70 -5.51 40.26
N HIS A 301 -3.33 -5.52 41.43
CA HIS A 301 -4.78 -5.65 41.60
C HIS A 301 -5.28 -4.38 42.29
N ASP A 302 -6.35 -3.77 41.78
CA ASP A 302 -6.80 -2.44 42.17
C ASP A 302 -5.73 -1.37 41.83
N GLU A 303 -6.04 -0.45 40.92
CA GLU A 303 -5.06 0.54 40.45
C GLU A 303 -5.00 1.74 41.42
N PRO A 304 -3.88 1.95 42.14
CA PRO A 304 -3.72 3.16 42.96
C PRO A 304 -3.65 4.38 42.05
N LYS A 305 -4.15 5.52 42.55
CA LYS A 305 -4.09 6.77 41.78
C LYS A 305 -2.65 7.30 41.82
N ILE A 306 -2.05 7.55 40.66
CA ILE A 306 -0.69 8.10 40.55
C ILE A 306 -0.76 9.44 39.81
N ASP A 307 -0.34 10.51 40.48
CA ASP A 307 -0.37 11.88 39.94
C ASP A 307 1.06 12.47 39.86
N VAL A 308 1.40 13.06 38.70
CA VAL A 308 2.72 13.66 38.43
C VAL A 308 2.63 14.98 37.67
N TYR A 309 1.53 15.72 37.78
CA TYR A 309 1.32 16.96 37.01
C TYR A 309 2.08 18.17 37.61
N GLY A 310 2.19 19.26 36.84
CA GLY A 310 2.84 20.50 37.30
C GLY A 310 1.95 21.38 38.17
N GLY A 311 2.54 22.32 38.91
CA GLY A 311 1.82 23.24 39.80
C GLY A 311 1.15 24.40 39.05
N ILE A 312 0.15 25.01 39.69
CA ILE A 312 -0.58 26.17 39.15
C ILE A 312 0.26 27.45 39.30
N SER A 313 0.25 28.27 38.26
CA SER A 313 0.88 29.59 38.23
C SER A 313 -0.13 30.70 38.55
N HIS A 314 0.13 31.50 39.58
CA HIS A 314 -0.71 32.64 39.95
C HIS A 314 -0.43 33.90 39.11
N GLY A 315 0.81 34.09 38.66
CA GLY A 315 1.23 35.22 37.84
C GLY A 315 0.84 35.08 36.36
N CYS A 316 0.65 33.85 35.89
CA CYS A 316 0.30 33.52 34.52
C CYS A 316 -0.61 32.26 34.49
N PRO A 317 -1.94 32.43 34.66
CA PRO A 317 -2.87 31.29 34.83
C PRO A 317 -2.89 30.28 33.66
N GLU A 318 -2.48 30.70 32.46
CA GLU A 318 -2.43 29.85 31.26
C GLU A 318 -1.12 29.05 31.12
N ASN A 319 -0.13 29.28 32.00
CA ASN A 319 1.17 28.62 31.95
C ASN A 319 1.49 27.93 33.28
N ALA A 320 0.85 26.79 33.56
CA ALA A 320 1.20 25.93 34.68
C ALA A 320 2.59 25.30 34.50
N GLY A 321 3.14 24.68 35.55
CA GLY A 321 4.34 23.86 35.42
C GLY A 321 4.11 22.70 34.44
N ALA A 322 5.17 22.21 33.80
CA ALA A 322 5.09 21.05 32.93
C ALA A 322 4.87 19.77 33.75
N ALA A 323 4.22 18.78 33.12
CA ALA A 323 4.01 17.48 33.74
C ALA A 323 5.34 16.76 33.98
N GLY A 324 5.35 15.96 35.04
CA GLY A 324 6.37 14.97 35.34
C GLY A 324 6.25 13.72 34.47
N THR A 325 6.91 12.66 34.90
CA THR A 325 6.94 11.38 34.17
C THR A 325 6.51 10.23 35.08
N LEU A 326 5.64 9.37 34.58
CA LEU A 326 5.31 8.08 35.17
C LEU A 326 5.82 6.96 34.25
N TYR A 327 6.73 6.15 34.76
CA TYR A 327 7.28 4.99 34.05
C TYR A 327 6.82 3.69 34.70
N ASP A 328 6.22 2.79 33.91
CA ASP A 328 5.88 1.44 34.35
C ASP A 328 6.84 0.43 33.69
N ALA A 329 7.65 -0.25 34.51
CA ALA A 329 8.79 -1.03 34.05
C ALA A 329 8.40 -2.33 33.34
N LEU A 330 7.24 -2.90 33.65
CA LEU A 330 6.79 -4.17 33.05
C LEU A 330 6.21 -4.02 31.65
N PRO A 331 5.18 -3.17 31.42
CA PRO A 331 4.76 -2.86 30.07
C PRO A 331 5.77 -1.95 29.37
N ARG A 332 6.82 -1.45 30.07
CA ARG A 332 7.79 -0.48 29.54
C ARG A 332 7.08 0.73 28.92
N SER A 333 6.15 1.30 29.68
CA SER A 333 5.31 2.40 29.22
C SER A 333 5.62 3.71 29.93
N LEU A 334 5.72 4.80 29.17
CA LEU A 334 5.87 6.15 29.69
C LEU A 334 4.54 6.92 29.60
N THR A 335 4.12 7.54 30.68
CA THR A 335 2.93 8.42 30.72
C THR A 335 3.32 9.82 31.18
N VAL A 336 2.88 10.83 30.41
CA VAL A 336 2.99 12.25 30.72
C VAL A 336 1.57 12.83 30.74
N ASP A 337 1.12 13.26 31.91
CA ASP A 337 -0.26 13.70 32.15
C ASP A 337 -0.23 14.98 32.97
N ASN A 338 -0.79 16.07 32.43
CA ASN A 338 -0.84 17.36 33.11
C ASN A 338 -2.19 17.68 33.74
N HIS A 339 -3.09 16.69 33.85
CA HIS A 339 -4.37 16.82 34.54
C HIS A 339 -5.24 18.02 34.05
N ASN A 340 -5.21 18.28 32.73
CA ASN A 340 -5.90 19.39 32.07
C ASN A 340 -5.43 20.79 32.50
N LEU A 341 -4.27 20.89 33.15
CA LEU A 341 -3.61 22.16 33.41
C LEU A 341 -2.96 22.63 32.10
N ALA A 342 -3.43 23.77 31.61
CA ALA A 342 -2.83 24.42 30.45
C ALA A 342 -1.42 24.87 30.79
N THR A 343 -0.47 24.53 29.91
CA THR A 343 0.92 24.91 30.05
C THR A 343 1.50 25.25 28.70
N VAL A 344 2.46 26.17 28.68
CA VAL A 344 3.34 26.43 27.55
C VAL A 344 4.70 25.76 27.77
N THR A 345 5.04 25.46 29.03
CA THR A 345 6.27 24.75 29.38
C THR A 345 6.21 23.26 29.05
N GLU A 346 7.38 22.70 28.70
CA GLU A 346 7.49 21.37 28.12
C GLU A 346 8.18 20.37 29.06
N THR A 347 7.78 19.11 28.96
CA THR A 347 8.47 17.96 29.55
C THR A 347 9.50 17.44 28.55
N LEU A 348 10.78 17.46 28.93
CA LEU A 348 11.87 17.03 28.06
C LEU A 348 11.89 15.50 27.90
N LEU A 349 11.87 15.04 26.64
CA LEU A 349 12.05 13.66 26.22
C LEU A 349 13.39 13.54 25.50
N LEU A 350 14.44 13.14 26.22
CA LEU A 350 15.82 13.19 25.72
C LEU A 350 16.22 11.90 24.98
N GLU A 351 16.66 10.89 25.72
CA GLU A 351 17.19 9.64 25.15
C GLU A 351 16.16 8.51 25.23
N PHE A 352 15.82 7.92 24.08
CA PHE A 352 15.01 6.71 23.99
C PHE A 352 15.91 5.47 23.95
N PRO A 353 15.60 4.40 24.72
CA PRO A 353 16.48 3.24 24.78
C PRO A 353 16.48 2.46 23.46
N HIS A 354 17.66 2.07 22.99
CA HIS A 354 17.78 1.24 21.78
C HIS A 354 17.36 -0.22 22.00
N ARG A 355 17.68 -0.80 23.17
CA ARG A 355 17.24 -2.15 23.59
C ARG A 355 17.21 -2.26 25.13
N PRO A 356 16.14 -2.80 25.73
CA PRO A 356 14.84 -3.09 25.15
C PRO A 356 14.06 -1.80 24.85
N LEU A 357 13.36 -1.75 23.70
CA LEU A 357 12.51 -0.62 23.34
C LEU A 357 11.37 -0.43 24.34
N TRP A 358 10.87 0.80 24.48
CA TRP A 358 9.60 1.04 25.17
C TRP A 358 8.43 0.50 24.35
N THR A 359 7.39 0.03 25.03
CA THR A 359 6.21 -0.50 24.35
C THR A 359 5.22 0.62 24.06
N ASN A 360 4.90 1.48 25.04
CA ASN A 360 3.90 2.52 24.86
C ASN A 360 4.34 3.89 25.40
N VAL A 361 3.93 4.96 24.73
CA VAL A 361 4.11 6.35 25.18
C VAL A 361 2.78 7.07 25.13
N TYR A 362 2.35 7.60 26.27
CA TYR A 362 1.08 8.33 26.45
C TYR A 362 1.37 9.78 26.83
N ILE A 363 0.90 10.73 26.03
CA ILE A 363 0.89 12.16 26.38
C ILE A 363 -0.54 12.62 26.38
N ARG A 364 -1.04 13.11 27.52
CA ARG A 364 -2.47 13.41 27.67
C ARG A 364 -2.79 14.61 28.56
N ASN A 365 -4.02 15.10 28.43
CA ASN A 365 -4.63 16.10 29.30
C ASN A 365 -3.80 17.39 29.43
N CYS A 366 -3.59 18.08 28.31
CA CYS A 366 -2.78 19.31 28.18
C CYS A 366 -1.28 19.16 28.45
N ALA A 367 -0.76 17.94 28.55
CA ALA A 367 0.67 17.70 28.61
C ALA A 367 1.37 18.12 27.30
N ARG A 368 2.57 18.72 27.45
CA ARG A 368 3.45 19.06 26.34
C ARG A 368 4.77 18.31 26.48
N GLY A 369 5.07 17.40 25.56
CA GLY A 369 6.35 16.72 25.47
C GLY A 369 7.20 17.31 24.35
N THR A 370 8.51 17.38 24.55
CA THR A 370 9.43 17.89 23.53
C THR A 370 10.65 16.99 23.37
N VAL A 371 11.06 16.77 22.12
CA VAL A 371 12.26 16.01 21.75
C VAL A 371 13.27 17.02 21.16
N PRO A 372 14.11 17.65 22.01
CA PRO A 372 14.89 18.81 21.61
C PRO A 372 16.24 18.44 20.95
N LEU A 373 16.69 17.20 21.07
CA LEU A 373 18.01 16.78 20.59
C LEU A 373 18.02 16.69 19.06
N LEU A 374 19.03 17.30 18.43
CA LEU A 374 19.26 17.21 16.99
C LEU A 374 19.46 15.75 16.58
N TRP A 375 18.91 15.35 15.43
CA TRP A 375 18.97 13.96 14.92
C TRP A 375 18.45 12.90 15.91
N SER A 376 17.35 13.20 16.60
CA SER A 376 16.73 12.24 17.52
C SER A 376 15.94 11.16 16.79
N ARG A 377 16.05 9.93 17.31
CA ARG A 377 15.21 8.80 16.95
C ARG A 377 14.28 8.43 18.11
N VAL A 378 12.99 8.60 17.91
CA VAL A 378 11.93 8.12 18.80
C VAL A 378 11.47 6.76 18.28
N GLN A 379 11.93 5.69 18.93
CA GLN A 379 11.57 4.32 18.54
C GLN A 379 10.79 3.63 19.67
N VAL A 380 9.54 3.25 19.36
CA VAL A 380 8.59 2.60 20.27
C VAL A 380 8.10 1.31 19.62
N HIS A 381 8.02 0.23 20.40
CA HIS A 381 7.61 -1.08 19.87
C HIS A 381 6.10 -1.18 19.63
N GLY A 382 5.28 -0.53 20.45
CA GLY A 382 3.82 -0.54 20.36
C GLY A 382 3.28 0.82 19.95
N GLN A 383 2.58 1.49 20.87
CA GLN A 383 1.74 2.65 20.57
C GLN A 383 2.30 3.97 21.12
N ILE A 384 2.26 5.02 20.29
CA ILE A 384 2.36 6.42 20.72
C ILE A 384 0.97 7.02 20.66
N SER A 385 0.53 7.64 21.75
CA SER A 385 -0.80 8.26 21.82
C SER A 385 -0.76 9.68 22.39
N LEU A 386 -1.46 10.58 21.69
CA LEU A 386 -1.62 11.98 22.04
C LEU A 386 -3.12 12.26 22.22
N LEU A 387 -3.53 12.61 23.45
CA LEU A 387 -4.94 12.72 23.81
C LEU A 387 -5.23 14.04 24.56
N CYS A 388 -6.41 14.63 24.35
CA CYS A 388 -6.92 15.74 25.15
C CYS A 388 -5.97 16.97 25.19
N ARG A 389 -5.82 17.68 24.08
CA ARG A 389 -4.95 18.87 23.91
C ARG A 389 -3.48 18.60 24.23
N ALA A 390 -3.01 17.38 24.00
CA ALA A 390 -1.60 17.05 24.13
C ALA A 390 -0.78 17.65 22.97
N VAL A 391 0.46 18.05 23.28
CA VAL A 391 1.40 18.53 22.27
C VAL A 391 2.68 17.71 22.31
N LEU A 392 3.16 17.28 21.16
CA LEU A 392 4.47 16.67 20.99
C LEU A 392 5.29 17.49 19.98
N SER A 393 6.37 18.09 20.45
CA SER A 393 7.25 18.94 19.65
C SER A 393 8.55 18.22 19.31
N PHE A 394 9.05 18.37 18.08
CA PHE A 394 10.36 17.92 17.63
C PHE A 394 11.22 19.11 17.24
N GLY A 395 12.43 19.18 17.81
CA GLY A 395 13.31 20.31 17.60
C GLY A 395 12.86 21.57 18.35
N LEU A 396 13.52 22.68 18.04
CA LEU A 396 13.29 24.00 18.64
C LEU A 396 12.83 24.96 17.55
N ALA A 397 11.90 25.86 17.86
CA ALA A 397 11.22 26.73 16.90
C ALA A 397 12.16 27.56 16.00
N HIS A 398 13.33 27.95 16.52
CA HIS A 398 14.32 28.76 15.80
C HIS A 398 15.43 27.95 15.12
N TYR A 399 15.41 26.62 15.21
CA TYR A 399 16.50 25.74 14.76
C TYR A 399 15.97 24.57 13.91
N GLY A 400 15.30 24.87 12.81
CA GLY A 400 14.71 23.90 11.87
C GLY A 400 15.70 23.23 10.91
N SER A 401 16.90 22.86 11.36
CA SER A 401 17.96 22.28 10.51
C SER A 401 18.18 20.78 10.72
N SER A 402 17.31 20.10 11.47
CA SER A 402 17.46 18.68 11.84
C SER A 402 16.42 17.78 11.21
N GLU A 403 16.83 16.53 11.01
CA GLU A 403 15.96 15.43 10.61
C GLU A 403 15.64 14.58 11.84
N PHE A 404 14.36 14.36 12.10
CA PHE A 404 13.86 13.57 13.23
C PHE A 404 13.26 12.26 12.73
N GLU A 405 13.50 11.18 13.47
CA GLU A 405 12.93 9.87 13.13
C GLU A 405 11.91 9.43 14.18
N LEU A 406 10.70 9.05 13.73
CA LEU A 406 9.65 8.47 14.57
C LEU A 406 9.30 7.08 14.04
N LEU A 407 9.46 6.07 14.88
CA LEU A 407 9.11 4.69 14.57
C LEU A 407 8.19 4.13 15.65
N ALA A 408 7.00 3.69 15.26
CA ALA A 408 6.02 3.05 16.16
C ALA A 408 5.18 2.01 15.39
N GLU A 409 4.50 1.11 16.09
CA GLU A 409 3.46 0.29 15.43
C GLU A 409 2.20 1.12 15.18
N GLU A 410 1.79 1.89 16.18
CA GLU A 410 0.57 2.70 16.11
C GLU A 410 0.82 4.14 16.59
N LEU A 411 0.31 5.12 15.83
CA LEU A 411 0.24 6.51 16.25
C LEU A 411 -1.23 6.96 16.30
N LEU A 412 -1.71 7.25 17.51
CA LEU A 412 -3.08 7.69 17.79
C LEU A 412 -3.08 9.14 18.23
N MET A 413 -3.86 9.98 17.56
CA MET A 413 -4.03 11.40 17.92
C MET A 413 -5.51 11.76 18.07
N SER A 414 -5.86 12.35 19.21
CA SER A 414 -7.21 12.87 19.48
C SER A 414 -7.12 14.26 20.10
N ASP A 415 -7.72 15.25 19.46
CA ASP A 415 -7.68 16.67 19.89
C ASP A 415 -6.26 17.11 20.26
N SER A 416 -5.26 16.76 19.45
CA SER A 416 -3.84 16.90 19.80
C SER A 416 -3.00 17.43 18.64
N VAL A 417 -1.80 17.92 18.96
CA VAL A 417 -0.91 18.56 17.99
C VAL A 417 0.48 17.93 18.03
N ILE A 418 1.00 17.54 16.86
CA ILE A 418 2.44 17.30 16.69
C ILE A 418 3.01 18.50 15.95
N LYS A 419 4.09 19.07 16.47
CA LYS A 419 4.88 20.12 15.83
C LYS A 419 6.27 19.59 15.50
N VAL A 420 6.76 19.87 14.31
CA VAL A 420 8.11 19.51 13.88
C VAL A 420 8.79 20.75 13.34
N TYR A 421 9.96 21.07 13.87
CA TYR A 421 10.84 22.11 13.36
C TYR A 421 12.05 21.46 12.70
N GLY A 422 11.99 21.26 11.38
CA GLY A 422 12.92 20.50 10.55
C GLY A 422 12.20 19.46 9.68
N ALA A 423 12.90 18.38 9.32
CA ALA A 423 12.30 17.25 8.60
C ALA A 423 11.82 16.16 9.55
N LEU A 424 10.70 15.52 9.22
CA LEU A 424 10.22 14.32 9.90
C LEU A 424 10.34 13.11 8.97
N ARG A 425 11.01 12.06 9.44
CA ARG A 425 10.93 10.69 8.93
C ARG A 425 10.09 9.86 9.88
N MET A 426 8.87 9.58 9.48
CA MET A 426 7.94 8.78 10.27
C MET A 426 7.69 7.44 9.59
N THR A 427 7.79 6.34 10.35
CA THR A 427 7.41 5.00 9.91
C THR A 427 6.49 4.37 10.94
N VAL A 428 5.22 4.17 10.58
CA VAL A 428 4.19 3.58 11.43
C VAL A 428 3.41 2.49 10.68
N LYS A 429 2.76 1.55 11.38
CA LYS A 429 1.83 0.62 10.71
C LYS A 429 0.45 1.24 10.57
N ILE A 430 -0.03 1.88 11.64
CA ILE A 430 -1.36 2.49 11.72
C ILE A 430 -1.22 3.95 12.18
N PHE A 431 -1.78 4.88 11.41
CA PHE A 431 -1.84 6.30 11.74
C PHE A 431 -3.30 6.79 11.80
N LEU A 432 -3.75 7.17 12.98
CA LEU A 432 -5.14 7.61 13.22
C LEU A 432 -5.15 9.01 13.83
N MET A 433 -5.87 9.92 13.16
CA MET A 433 -6.06 11.29 13.61
C MET A 433 -7.55 11.62 13.76
N TRP A 434 -7.90 12.20 14.92
CA TRP A 434 -9.23 12.70 15.20
C TRP A 434 -9.15 14.14 15.76
N ASN A 435 -9.74 15.11 15.05
CA ASN A 435 -9.66 16.55 15.37
C ASN A 435 -8.23 17.00 15.75
N SER A 436 -7.23 16.51 15.02
CA SER A 436 -5.82 16.63 15.39
C SER A 436 -4.98 17.28 14.29
N LYS A 437 -3.83 17.83 14.64
CA LYS A 437 -2.96 18.56 13.70
C LYS A 437 -1.52 18.02 13.73
N LEU A 438 -0.96 17.75 12.56
CA LEU A 438 0.46 17.51 12.36
C LEU A 438 1.03 18.69 11.56
N GLN A 439 1.88 19.48 12.19
CA GLN A 439 2.48 20.68 11.61
C GLN A 439 3.99 20.46 11.45
N ILE A 440 4.46 20.55 10.21
CA ILE A 440 5.87 20.43 9.86
C ILE A 440 6.32 21.78 9.31
N ASP A 441 7.33 22.34 9.98
CA ASP A 441 8.04 23.54 9.57
C ASP A 441 9.45 23.14 9.13
N GLY A 442 9.67 23.02 7.83
CA GLY A 442 10.92 22.56 7.22
C GLY A 442 12.10 23.54 7.34
N GLY A 443 11.88 24.73 7.93
CA GLY A 443 12.91 25.76 8.07
C GLY A 443 13.38 26.38 6.74
N GLU A 444 14.29 27.34 6.82
CA GLU A 444 14.89 28.01 5.65
C GLU A 444 15.91 27.12 4.90
N ASP A 445 16.37 26.04 5.52
CA ASP A 445 17.50 25.26 5.06
C ASP A 445 17.08 24.20 4.01
N VAL A 446 17.41 24.45 2.74
CA VAL A 446 16.98 23.64 1.58
C VAL A 446 17.44 22.17 1.67
N THR A 447 18.45 21.88 2.51
CA THR A 447 18.99 20.52 2.70
C THR A 447 18.06 19.59 3.47
N VAL A 448 17.15 20.11 4.30
CA VAL A 448 16.25 19.35 5.19
C VAL A 448 14.77 19.57 4.80
N ALA A 449 14.54 19.91 3.53
CA ALA A 449 13.24 20.34 3.00
C ALA A 449 12.20 19.22 2.77
N THR A 450 12.56 17.95 2.93
CA THR A 450 11.69 16.81 2.58
C THR A 450 11.35 15.97 3.80
N SER A 451 10.06 15.94 4.16
CA SER A 451 9.54 15.04 5.19
C SER A 451 8.86 13.83 4.57
N TRP A 452 8.99 12.68 5.22
CA TRP A 452 8.49 11.39 4.77
C TRP A 452 7.61 10.77 5.85
N LEU A 453 6.36 10.46 5.49
CA LEU A 453 5.40 9.78 6.36
C LEU A 453 5.06 8.43 5.73
N GLU A 454 5.59 7.35 6.29
CA GLU A 454 5.33 5.98 5.86
C GLU A 454 4.35 5.29 6.81
N ALA A 455 3.24 4.79 6.28
CA ALA A 455 2.19 4.09 7.00
C ALA A 455 1.90 2.73 6.36
N SER A 456 2.40 1.64 6.92
CA SER A 456 2.38 0.33 6.25
C SER A 456 0.96 -0.17 5.94
N ASN A 457 -0.04 0.13 6.78
CA ASN A 457 -1.38 -0.46 6.68
C ASN A 457 -2.48 0.58 6.50
N LEU A 458 -2.56 1.59 7.36
CA LEU A 458 -3.75 2.44 7.41
C LEU A 458 -3.43 3.87 7.84
N VAL A 459 -3.94 4.84 7.08
CA VAL A 459 -3.97 6.26 7.46
C VAL A 459 -5.41 6.75 7.43
N VAL A 460 -5.94 7.19 8.58
CA VAL A 460 -7.30 7.75 8.67
C VAL A 460 -7.29 9.11 9.34
N LEU A 461 -7.83 10.09 8.63
CA LEU A 461 -8.13 11.42 9.16
C LEU A 461 -9.63 11.56 9.37
N LYS A 462 -10.02 12.07 10.54
CA LYS A 462 -11.40 12.34 10.91
C LYS A 462 -11.57 13.70 11.58
N GLU A 463 -12.74 14.29 11.38
CA GLU A 463 -13.27 15.44 12.11
C GLU A 463 -12.32 16.63 12.12
N SER A 464 -12.02 17.15 10.93
CA SER A 464 -11.15 18.32 10.73
C SER A 464 -9.69 18.10 11.12
N SER A 465 -9.17 16.90 10.84
CA SER A 465 -7.76 16.58 11.05
C SER A 465 -6.88 17.15 9.94
N VAL A 466 -5.74 17.75 10.29
CA VAL A 466 -4.89 18.50 9.35
C VAL A 466 -3.45 17.99 9.38
N ILE A 467 -2.91 17.62 8.23
CA ILE A 467 -1.47 17.45 8.00
C ILE A 467 -1.00 18.63 7.15
N HIS A 468 -0.11 19.44 7.71
CA HIS A 468 0.37 20.67 7.10
C HIS A 468 1.89 20.71 7.08
N SER A 469 2.47 20.94 5.90
CA SER A 469 3.91 21.16 5.71
C SER A 469 4.15 22.40 4.86
N ASN A 470 5.03 23.30 5.30
CA ASN A 470 5.49 24.43 4.48
C ASN A 470 6.59 24.05 3.46
N ALA A 471 7.04 22.79 3.49
CA ALA A 471 8.07 22.23 2.62
C ALA A 471 7.52 21.03 1.81
N ASN A 472 8.40 20.15 1.35
CA ASN A 472 8.01 18.97 0.58
C ASN A 472 7.55 17.84 1.53
N LEU A 473 6.43 17.18 1.18
CA LEU A 473 5.85 16.09 1.95
C LEU A 473 5.60 14.87 1.06
N GLY A 474 6.27 13.76 1.38
CA GLY A 474 5.96 12.44 0.84
C GLY A 474 5.15 11.64 1.84
N VAL A 475 4.00 11.12 1.43
CA VAL A 475 3.19 10.19 2.22
C VAL A 475 3.13 8.85 1.48
N HIS A 476 3.62 7.81 2.13
CA HIS A 476 3.67 6.45 1.60
C HIS A 476 2.85 5.52 2.46
N GLY A 477 2.27 4.49 1.86
CA GLY A 477 1.70 3.40 2.64
C GLY A 477 1.24 2.27 1.76
N GLN A 478 1.15 1.04 2.26
CA GLN A 478 0.78 -0.12 1.42
C GLN A 478 -0.72 -0.44 1.48
N GLY A 479 -1.48 0.17 2.40
CA GLY A 479 -2.92 -0.06 2.52
C GLY A 479 -3.77 1.13 2.14
N LEU A 480 -4.66 1.60 3.02
CA LEU A 480 -5.68 2.59 2.71
C LEU A 480 -5.35 3.97 3.29
N LEU A 481 -5.42 5.00 2.46
CA LEU A 481 -5.47 6.41 2.89
C LEU A 481 -6.92 6.89 2.82
N ASN A 482 -7.52 7.24 3.96
CA ASN A 482 -8.92 7.63 4.03
C ASN A 482 -9.09 8.97 4.76
N LEU A 483 -9.54 9.99 4.03
CA LEU A 483 -9.99 11.26 4.59
C LEU A 483 -11.52 11.17 4.67
N SER A 484 -12.06 11.17 5.89
CA SER A 484 -13.45 10.73 6.11
C SER A 484 -14.50 11.85 6.13
N GLY A 485 -14.10 13.10 6.41
CA GLY A 485 -15.06 14.18 6.61
C GLY A 485 -14.59 15.59 6.26
N PRO A 486 -15.50 16.57 6.37
CA PRO A 486 -15.22 17.97 6.08
C PRO A 486 -14.17 18.53 7.03
N GLY A 487 -13.23 19.29 6.46
CA GLY A 487 -12.11 19.88 7.19
C GLY A 487 -10.88 18.96 7.30
N ASP A 488 -10.99 17.68 6.91
CA ASP A 488 -9.81 16.81 6.83
C ASP A 488 -8.92 17.27 5.67
N THR A 489 -7.67 17.65 5.96
CA THR A 489 -6.79 18.22 4.95
C THR A 489 -5.36 17.69 5.01
N ILE A 490 -4.78 17.44 3.84
CA ILE A 490 -3.34 17.21 3.68
C ILE A 490 -2.83 18.26 2.72
N GLN A 491 -1.98 19.14 3.22
CA GLN A 491 -1.46 20.28 2.49
C GLN A 491 0.05 20.34 2.63
N ALA A 492 0.72 20.46 1.49
CA ALA A 492 2.14 20.67 1.44
C ALA A 492 2.51 21.53 0.24
N GLN A 493 3.71 22.10 0.25
CA GLN A 493 4.17 22.89 -0.88
C GLN A 493 4.44 22.02 -2.12
N ARG A 494 4.92 20.80 -1.89
CA ARG A 494 4.83 19.67 -2.82
C ARG A 494 4.33 18.45 -2.09
N LEU A 495 3.30 17.82 -2.63
CA LEU A 495 2.67 16.65 -2.04
C LEU A 495 2.85 15.44 -2.96
N VAL A 496 3.46 14.38 -2.46
CA VAL A 496 3.54 13.09 -3.16
C VAL A 496 2.88 12.03 -2.32
N LEU A 497 1.88 11.35 -2.89
CA LEU A 497 1.21 10.21 -2.29
C LEU A 497 1.59 8.97 -3.09
N SER A 498 2.14 7.94 -2.47
CA SER A 498 2.45 6.72 -3.22
C SER A 498 2.36 5.41 -2.45
N LEU A 499 2.34 4.30 -3.20
CA LEU A 499 2.29 2.91 -2.74
C LEU A 499 0.96 2.45 -2.14
N PHE A 500 -0.04 3.32 -2.01
CA PHE A 500 -1.32 2.98 -1.39
C PHE A 500 -2.12 2.00 -2.24
N TYR A 501 -2.74 1.00 -1.61
CA TYR A 501 -3.74 0.18 -2.28
C TYR A 501 -4.94 1.02 -2.72
N GLY A 502 -5.41 1.91 -1.85
CA GLY A 502 -6.52 2.80 -2.18
C GLY A 502 -6.40 4.17 -1.51
N ILE A 503 -6.85 5.21 -2.22
CA ILE A 503 -6.98 6.56 -1.69
C ILE A 503 -8.44 6.98 -1.77
N ASN A 504 -9.02 7.35 -0.62
CA ASN A 504 -10.36 7.90 -0.53
C ASN A 504 -10.30 9.32 0.02
N VAL A 505 -10.74 10.27 -0.81
CA VAL A 505 -10.91 11.67 -0.43
C VAL A 505 -12.40 11.92 -0.22
N GLY A 506 -12.84 11.82 1.03
CA GLY A 506 -14.24 12.00 1.41
C GLY A 506 -14.79 13.41 1.17
N PRO A 507 -16.10 13.61 1.34
CA PRO A 507 -16.77 14.86 1.02
C PRO A 507 -16.32 15.98 1.96
N GLY A 508 -15.86 17.09 1.37
CA GLY A 508 -15.33 18.24 2.10
C GLY A 508 -13.88 18.09 2.60
N SER A 509 -13.23 16.96 2.32
CA SER A 509 -11.79 16.78 2.55
C SER A 509 -10.97 17.42 1.42
N ILE A 510 -9.73 17.85 1.72
CA ILE A 510 -8.89 18.58 0.76
C ILE A 510 -7.48 17.98 0.70
N LEU A 511 -7.04 17.61 -0.51
CA LEU A 511 -5.62 17.38 -0.83
C LEU A 511 -5.11 18.56 -1.64
N CYS A 512 -4.07 19.25 -1.14
CA CYS A 512 -3.57 20.47 -1.79
C CYS A 512 -2.05 20.46 -1.93
N GLY A 513 -1.57 20.83 -3.12
CA GLY A 513 -0.19 21.23 -3.35
C GLY A 513 -0.08 22.11 -4.60
N PRO A 514 0.37 23.37 -4.51
CA PRO A 514 1.09 24.00 -3.38
C PRO A 514 0.17 24.55 -2.27
N LEU A 515 0.77 25.09 -1.19
CA LEU A 515 0.07 25.69 -0.05
C LEU A 515 -0.56 27.04 -0.43
N GLU A 516 -1.83 27.29 -0.08
CA GLU A 516 -2.56 28.51 -0.52
C GLU A 516 -2.02 29.82 0.08
N ASN A 517 -1.50 29.79 1.31
CA ASN A 517 -0.93 30.94 2.02
C ASN A 517 0.52 30.64 2.42
N ALA A 518 1.39 30.48 1.42
CA ALA A 518 2.82 30.28 1.64
C ALA A 518 3.41 31.48 2.41
N SER A 519 4.06 31.23 3.56
CA SER A 519 4.89 32.24 4.23
C SER A 519 6.12 32.57 3.37
N SER A 520 6.83 33.67 3.67
CA SER A 520 8.07 34.05 2.99
C SER A 520 9.13 32.93 2.95
N ASP A 521 9.02 31.97 3.86
CA ASP A 521 10.02 30.94 4.12
C ASP A 521 9.68 29.61 3.42
N ALA A 522 8.53 29.54 2.72
CA ALA A 522 8.08 28.33 2.02
C ALA A 522 8.82 28.11 0.69
N ILE A 523 9.17 26.86 0.39
CA ILE A 523 9.95 26.50 -0.79
C ILE A 523 9.08 26.54 -2.06
N THR A 524 9.11 27.62 -2.83
CA THR A 524 8.28 27.72 -4.05
C THR A 524 8.70 26.71 -5.14
N PRO A 525 7.80 25.85 -5.65
CA PRO A 525 8.10 24.97 -6.76
C PRO A 525 8.39 25.81 -8.01
N LYS A 526 9.51 25.54 -8.69
CA LYS A 526 9.80 26.16 -9.99
C LYS A 526 8.81 25.65 -11.03
N LEU A 527 7.83 26.48 -11.38
CA LEU A 527 6.90 26.23 -12.48
C LEU A 527 7.59 26.57 -13.80
N TYR A 528 7.49 25.70 -14.81
CA TYR A 528 8.13 25.85 -16.14
C TYR A 528 7.39 26.88 -17.02
N CYS A 529 7.24 28.10 -16.52
CA CYS A 529 6.41 29.13 -17.16
C CYS A 529 7.04 29.78 -18.41
N GLU A 530 8.37 29.76 -18.51
CA GLU A 530 9.10 30.40 -19.61
C GLU A 530 9.44 29.46 -20.77
N HIS A 531 9.18 28.16 -20.62
CA HIS A 531 9.56 27.16 -21.61
C HIS A 531 8.33 26.66 -22.37
N GLN A 532 8.44 26.61 -23.69
CA GLN A 532 7.41 26.01 -24.56
C GLN A 532 7.53 24.49 -24.64
N ASP A 533 8.66 23.93 -24.22
CA ASP A 533 8.94 22.51 -24.31
C ASP A 533 8.31 21.75 -23.15
N CYS A 534 7.74 20.59 -23.48
CA CYS A 534 7.15 19.66 -22.53
C CYS A 534 8.20 19.15 -21.52
N PRO A 535 7.96 19.26 -20.21
CA PRO A 535 8.74 18.53 -19.22
C PRO A 535 8.68 17.03 -19.52
N ILE A 536 9.84 16.42 -19.81
CA ILE A 536 9.90 15.00 -20.17
C ILE A 536 9.32 14.09 -19.08
N GLU A 537 9.39 14.54 -17.83
CA GLU A 537 8.85 13.87 -16.64
C GLU A 537 7.32 13.70 -16.69
N LEU A 538 6.57 14.58 -17.36
CA LEU A 538 5.11 14.45 -17.51
C LEU A 538 4.72 13.32 -18.47
N LEU A 539 5.60 13.01 -19.43
CA LEU A 539 5.38 11.95 -20.43
C LEU A 539 6.02 10.62 -20.01
N HIS A 540 7.24 10.70 -19.47
CA HIS A 540 8.07 9.62 -18.96
C HIS A 540 8.47 9.90 -17.50
N PRO A 541 7.52 9.77 -16.56
CA PRO A 541 7.78 9.96 -15.14
C PRO A 541 8.76 8.90 -14.60
N PRO A 542 9.55 9.23 -13.57
CA PRO A 542 10.45 8.28 -12.95
C PRO A 542 9.69 7.12 -12.29
N GLU A 543 10.17 5.89 -12.50
CA GLU A 543 9.53 4.69 -11.95
C GLU A 543 9.46 4.66 -10.42
N ASP A 544 10.41 5.33 -9.75
CA ASP A 544 10.61 5.25 -8.31
C ASP A 544 9.64 6.12 -7.50
N CYS A 545 8.79 6.95 -8.15
CA CYS A 545 7.82 7.83 -7.47
C CYS A 545 8.44 8.72 -6.36
N ASN A 546 9.75 8.97 -6.39
CA ASN A 546 10.45 9.67 -5.32
C ASN A 546 10.24 11.19 -5.39
N VAL A 547 10.11 11.82 -4.23
CA VAL A 547 10.10 13.28 -4.06
C VAL A 547 11.49 13.82 -4.37
N ASN A 548 11.73 14.24 -5.61
CA ASN A 548 12.92 15.00 -5.96
C ASN A 548 12.55 16.49 -6.16
N SER A 549 13.32 17.38 -5.55
CA SER A 549 13.13 18.83 -5.61
C SER A 549 13.26 19.40 -7.02
N THR A 550 13.83 18.64 -7.96
CA THR A 550 13.93 19.03 -9.38
C THR A 550 12.67 18.74 -10.19
N LEU A 551 11.76 17.90 -9.70
CA LEU A 551 10.56 17.50 -10.46
C LEU A 551 9.58 18.67 -10.63
N SER A 552 8.83 18.65 -11.73
CA SER A 552 7.84 19.66 -12.11
C SER A 552 6.49 19.57 -11.36
N PHE A 553 6.22 18.47 -10.64
CA PHE A 553 4.93 18.22 -10.00
C PHE A 553 4.74 19.00 -8.69
N THR A 554 3.53 19.49 -8.47
CA THR A 554 3.12 20.03 -7.15
C THR A 554 2.29 19.02 -6.36
N LEU A 555 1.52 18.18 -7.06
CA LEU A 555 0.80 17.05 -6.47
C LEU A 555 0.96 15.82 -7.37
N GLN A 556 1.57 14.76 -6.85
CA GLN A 556 1.72 13.49 -7.56
C GLN A 556 1.10 12.35 -6.76
N ILE A 557 0.24 11.55 -7.41
CA ILE A 557 -0.28 10.31 -6.86
C ILE A 557 0.27 9.16 -7.70
N CYS A 558 1.02 8.27 -7.07
CA CYS A 558 1.87 7.30 -7.77
C CYS A 558 1.71 5.88 -7.23
N ARG A 559 1.63 4.85 -8.10
CA ARG A 559 1.48 3.44 -7.69
C ARG A 559 0.30 3.22 -6.74
N VAL A 560 -0.91 3.49 -7.23
CA VAL A 560 -2.16 3.32 -6.47
C VAL A 560 -3.16 2.52 -7.31
N GLU A 561 -3.79 1.49 -6.75
CA GLU A 561 -4.77 0.73 -7.53
C GLU A 561 -6.03 1.58 -7.76
N ASP A 562 -6.71 1.99 -6.68
CA ASP A 562 -8.00 2.67 -6.78
C ASP A 562 -8.01 4.03 -6.08
N ILE A 563 -8.41 5.07 -6.82
CA ILE A 563 -8.53 6.44 -6.31
C ILE A 563 -9.98 6.89 -6.39
N THR A 564 -10.54 7.24 -5.24
CA THR A 564 -11.92 7.71 -5.09
C THR A 564 -11.92 9.15 -4.56
N VAL A 565 -12.62 10.03 -5.29
CA VAL A 565 -12.63 11.47 -5.00
C VAL A 565 -14.07 11.96 -4.85
N GLU A 566 -14.46 12.25 -3.63
CA GLU A 566 -15.70 12.93 -3.24
C GLU A 566 -15.45 14.37 -2.72
N GLY A 567 -14.22 14.66 -2.30
CA GLY A 567 -13.74 15.98 -1.86
C GLY A 567 -12.99 16.77 -2.94
N LEU A 568 -12.02 17.58 -2.54
CA LEU A 568 -11.24 18.45 -3.42
C LEU A 568 -9.77 18.01 -3.52
N ILE A 569 -9.29 17.78 -4.73
CA ILE A 569 -7.85 17.67 -5.05
C ILE A 569 -7.45 18.94 -5.80
N LYS A 570 -6.49 19.71 -5.27
CA LYS A 570 -6.07 20.99 -5.84
C LYS A 570 -4.56 21.05 -6.04
N GLY A 571 -4.12 21.49 -7.21
CA GLY A 571 -2.70 21.76 -7.45
C GLY A 571 -2.37 22.35 -8.82
N SER A 572 -1.17 22.91 -8.95
CA SER A 572 -0.68 23.50 -10.21
C SER A 572 -0.34 22.45 -11.27
N VAL A 573 0.35 21.38 -10.87
CA VAL A 573 0.67 20.24 -11.72
C VAL A 573 0.26 18.98 -10.97
N VAL A 574 -0.90 18.44 -11.34
CA VAL A 574 -1.51 17.25 -10.74
C VAL A 574 -1.26 16.06 -11.66
N HIS A 575 -0.52 15.06 -11.18
CA HIS A 575 -0.20 13.86 -11.95
C HIS A 575 -0.64 12.59 -11.25
N PHE A 576 -1.45 11.79 -11.92
CA PHE A 576 -1.81 10.44 -11.53
C PHE A 576 -0.95 9.44 -12.32
N HIS A 577 0.12 8.92 -11.71
CA HIS A 577 1.04 7.99 -12.36
C HIS A 577 0.86 6.56 -11.86
N ARG A 578 0.86 5.58 -12.77
CA ARG A 578 0.76 4.14 -12.43
C ARG A 578 -0.43 3.85 -11.51
N ALA A 579 -1.52 4.58 -11.75
CA ALA A 579 -2.81 4.32 -11.15
C ALA A 579 -3.59 3.32 -12.02
N ARG A 580 -4.49 2.51 -11.44
CA ARG A 580 -5.34 1.62 -12.22
C ARG A 580 -6.69 2.24 -12.52
N THR A 581 -7.40 2.70 -11.50
CA THR A 581 -8.70 3.38 -11.67
C THR A 581 -8.76 4.70 -10.91
N VAL A 582 -9.43 5.69 -11.53
CA VAL A 582 -9.78 6.94 -10.86
C VAL A 582 -11.27 7.17 -11.02
N SER A 583 -11.95 7.36 -9.89
CA SER A 583 -13.39 7.61 -9.82
C SER A 583 -13.65 8.93 -9.09
N VAL A 584 -14.18 9.91 -9.81
CA VAL A 584 -14.58 11.22 -9.28
C VAL A 584 -16.10 11.23 -9.14
N TRP A 585 -16.59 11.18 -7.91
CA TRP A 585 -18.02 11.19 -7.60
C TRP A 585 -18.63 12.58 -7.78
N SER A 586 -19.97 12.69 -7.69
CA SER A 586 -20.71 13.93 -7.96
C SER A 586 -20.28 15.15 -7.14
N SER A 587 -19.83 14.97 -5.90
CA SER A 587 -19.29 16.05 -5.06
C SER A 587 -17.79 16.30 -5.26
N GLY A 588 -17.10 15.36 -5.93
CA GLY A 588 -15.66 15.37 -6.12
C GLY A 588 -15.21 16.40 -7.15
N ILE A 589 -14.11 17.09 -6.82
CA ILE A 589 -13.51 18.10 -7.68
C ILE A 589 -12.00 17.89 -7.76
N ILE A 590 -11.46 17.73 -8.96
CA ILE A 590 -10.02 17.83 -9.23
C ILE A 590 -9.79 19.16 -9.94
N SER A 591 -9.06 20.08 -9.32
CA SER A 591 -8.91 21.46 -9.80
C SER A 591 -7.44 21.88 -9.89
N ALA A 592 -7.04 22.26 -11.09
CA ALA A 592 -5.85 23.04 -11.36
C ALA A 592 -6.20 24.47 -11.82
N SER A 593 -7.45 24.90 -11.61
CA SER A 593 -7.90 26.22 -12.04
C SER A 593 -7.18 27.36 -11.32
N GLY A 594 -6.73 28.38 -12.06
CA GLY A 594 -6.01 29.54 -11.54
C GLY A 594 -4.67 29.21 -10.87
N MET A 595 -4.11 28.03 -11.12
CA MET A 595 -2.85 27.55 -10.51
C MET A 595 -1.71 27.42 -11.52
N GLY A 596 -1.89 28.00 -12.72
CA GLY A 596 -0.89 28.08 -13.77
C GLY A 596 0.06 29.25 -13.58
N CYS A 597 0.61 29.75 -14.69
CA CYS A 597 1.58 30.83 -14.64
C CYS A 597 0.87 32.18 -14.53
N ILE A 598 1.38 33.04 -13.64
CA ILE A 598 0.96 34.46 -13.55
C ILE A 598 1.47 35.23 -14.78
N GLY A 599 2.74 35.01 -15.12
CA GLY A 599 3.33 35.35 -16.42
C GLY A 599 3.24 34.18 -17.42
N GLY A 600 4.20 34.10 -18.33
CA GLY A 600 4.37 32.95 -19.22
C GLY A 600 4.48 33.30 -20.71
N VAL A 601 4.61 32.26 -21.52
CA VAL A 601 4.83 32.35 -22.97
C VAL A 601 3.73 33.15 -23.68
N GLY A 602 2.47 32.90 -23.33
CA GLY A 602 1.30 33.57 -23.89
C GLY A 602 0.77 34.65 -22.95
N ARG A 603 1.63 35.31 -22.17
CA ARG A 603 1.21 36.38 -21.27
C ARG A 603 0.42 37.47 -21.99
N GLY A 604 -0.59 38.00 -21.29
CA GLY A 604 -1.26 39.24 -21.68
C GLY A 604 -0.32 40.45 -21.63
N ASN A 605 -0.74 41.53 -22.29
CA ASN A 605 -0.01 42.79 -22.38
C ASN A 605 -0.81 43.91 -21.70
N PHE A 606 -0.10 44.87 -21.10
CA PHE A 606 -0.72 45.99 -20.40
C PHE A 606 -0.61 47.30 -21.20
N LEU A 607 -1.68 48.09 -21.18
CA LEU A 607 -1.66 49.51 -21.55
C LEU A 607 -0.95 50.34 -20.48
N HIS A 608 -0.40 51.50 -20.86
CA HIS A 608 0.19 52.47 -19.92
C HIS A 608 -0.76 52.91 -18.80
N ASN A 609 -2.07 52.76 -18.99
CA ASN A 609 -3.12 53.11 -18.04
C ASN A 609 -3.48 51.94 -17.07
N GLY A 610 -2.75 50.82 -17.10
CA GLY A 610 -2.96 49.69 -16.19
C GLY A 610 -4.04 48.68 -16.62
N ILE A 611 -4.51 48.71 -17.87
CA ILE A 611 -5.50 47.77 -18.40
C ILE A 611 -4.80 46.63 -19.15
N GLY A 612 -5.07 45.38 -18.76
CA GLY A 612 -4.44 44.18 -19.27
C GLY A 612 -5.29 43.41 -20.29
N SER A 613 -4.64 42.90 -21.34
CA SER A 613 -5.24 41.92 -22.26
C SER A 613 -5.20 40.51 -21.66
N GLY A 614 -6.02 39.59 -22.20
CA GLY A 614 -6.11 38.23 -21.67
C GLY A 614 -4.90 37.37 -22.03
N GLY A 615 -4.57 36.41 -21.16
CA GLY A 615 -3.56 35.40 -21.46
C GLY A 615 -4.02 34.48 -22.60
N GLY A 616 -3.08 33.95 -23.38
CA GLY A 616 -3.32 32.96 -24.43
C GLY A 616 -2.66 31.62 -24.10
N HIS A 617 -3.35 30.52 -24.37
CA HIS A 617 -2.87 29.14 -24.33
C HIS A 617 -3.97 28.29 -24.93
N GLY A 618 -3.70 27.37 -25.86
CA GLY A 618 -4.77 26.66 -26.58
C GLY A 618 -5.42 27.48 -27.70
N GLY A 619 -5.93 28.66 -27.33
CA GLY A 619 -6.43 29.73 -28.19
C GLY A 619 -5.82 31.10 -27.81
N LYS A 620 -5.92 32.09 -28.71
CA LYS A 620 -5.42 33.47 -28.47
C LYS A 620 -6.23 34.17 -27.36
N GLY A 621 -5.54 34.93 -26.52
CA GLY A 621 -6.19 35.79 -25.53
C GLY A 621 -6.97 36.94 -26.16
N GLY A 622 -7.98 37.43 -25.45
CA GLY A 622 -8.80 38.56 -25.85
C GLY A 622 -8.05 39.89 -25.77
N LEU A 623 -8.31 40.77 -26.73
CA LEU A 623 -7.74 42.12 -26.76
C LEU A 623 -8.38 43.01 -25.69
N ALA A 624 -7.60 43.94 -25.13
CA ALA A 624 -8.10 44.94 -24.19
C ALA A 624 -8.08 46.34 -24.83
N CYS A 625 -9.17 47.07 -24.71
CA CYS A 625 -9.33 48.41 -25.29
C CYS A 625 -9.75 49.44 -24.25
N TYR A 626 -9.10 50.60 -24.28
CA TYR A 626 -9.47 51.77 -23.48
C TYR A 626 -9.32 53.06 -24.30
N ASN A 627 -10.37 53.89 -24.37
CA ASN A 627 -10.41 55.15 -25.12
C ASN A 627 -9.77 55.05 -26.52
N ASP A 628 -10.21 54.06 -27.31
CA ASP A 628 -9.77 53.76 -28.68
C ASP A 628 -8.28 53.37 -28.86
N SER A 629 -7.56 53.14 -27.75
CA SER A 629 -6.26 52.44 -27.75
C SER A 629 -6.48 50.97 -27.35
N CYS A 630 -6.04 50.04 -28.19
CA CYS A 630 -6.23 48.61 -27.98
C CYS A 630 -4.88 47.87 -27.97
N VAL A 631 -4.77 46.85 -27.14
CA VAL A 631 -3.62 45.96 -27.05
C VAL A 631 -4.07 44.52 -27.30
N GLU A 632 -3.33 43.80 -28.13
CA GLU A 632 -3.62 42.41 -28.45
C GLU A 632 -3.46 41.50 -27.23
N GLY A 633 -4.30 40.47 -27.14
CA GLY A 633 -4.17 39.39 -26.18
C GLY A 633 -3.00 38.44 -26.47
N GLY A 634 -2.65 37.64 -25.47
CA GLY A 634 -1.55 36.69 -25.54
C GLY A 634 -1.68 35.67 -26.68
N ILE A 635 -0.55 35.21 -27.22
CA ILE A 635 -0.50 34.24 -28.32
C ILE A 635 -1.01 32.85 -27.89
N SER A 636 -1.54 32.07 -28.84
CA SER A 636 -1.77 30.63 -28.62
C SER A 636 -0.46 29.85 -28.78
N TYR A 637 -0.10 29.02 -27.81
CA TYR A 637 1.05 28.11 -27.86
C TYR A 637 0.68 26.68 -27.41
N GLY A 638 1.66 25.78 -27.43
CA GLY A 638 1.56 24.39 -26.99
C GLY A 638 1.10 23.40 -28.08
N HIS A 639 1.45 22.13 -27.92
CA HIS A 639 1.17 21.09 -28.94
C HIS A 639 -0.29 20.61 -28.91
N ARG A 640 -0.90 20.38 -30.09
CA ARG A 640 -2.32 19.94 -30.18
C ARG A 640 -2.53 18.47 -29.82
N GLU A 641 -1.57 17.60 -30.14
CA GLU A 641 -1.70 16.14 -29.99
C GLU A 641 -1.08 15.60 -28.70
N LEU A 642 -0.26 16.38 -28.00
CA LEU A 642 0.37 16.00 -26.73
C LEU A 642 0.63 17.28 -25.90
N PRO A 643 -0.42 17.98 -25.44
CA PRO A 643 -0.27 19.19 -24.65
C PRO A 643 0.26 18.87 -23.25
N CYS A 644 1.15 19.70 -22.72
CA CYS A 644 1.74 19.54 -21.38
C CYS A 644 2.29 20.86 -20.83
N GLU A 645 1.77 21.98 -21.33
CA GLU A 645 2.18 23.32 -20.95
C GLU A 645 1.16 23.93 -19.96
N LEU A 646 1.65 24.77 -19.05
CA LEU A 646 0.80 25.54 -18.14
C LEU A 646 0.12 26.67 -18.91
N GLY A 647 -1.07 27.08 -18.48
CA GLY A 647 -1.73 28.29 -18.97
C GLY A 647 -0.98 29.56 -18.52
N SER A 648 -1.01 30.59 -19.36
CA SER A 648 -0.45 31.91 -19.08
C SER A 648 -1.48 32.87 -18.49
N GLY A 649 -1.01 33.78 -17.63
CA GLY A 649 -1.83 34.81 -17.01
C GLY A 649 -1.93 36.11 -17.82
N SER A 650 -2.53 37.13 -17.22
CA SER A 650 -2.86 38.41 -17.85
C SER A 650 -1.69 39.39 -17.99
N GLY A 651 -0.52 39.08 -17.41
CA GLY A 651 0.74 39.84 -17.54
C GLY A 651 1.43 40.11 -16.19
N ILE A 652 2.07 41.28 -16.04
CA ILE A 652 3.08 41.71 -15.03
C ILE A 652 3.22 40.82 -13.77
N GLU A 653 4.46 40.45 -13.44
CA GLU A 653 4.89 39.65 -12.29
C GLU A 653 4.74 40.36 -10.93
N SER A 654 3.57 40.93 -10.65
CA SER A 654 3.16 41.38 -9.31
C SER A 654 1.87 40.64 -8.91
N PRO A 655 1.88 39.90 -7.78
CA PRO A 655 0.78 39.00 -7.40
C PRO A 655 -0.55 39.72 -7.13
N ASP A 656 -0.52 41.00 -6.74
CA ASP A 656 -1.74 41.74 -6.34
C ASP A 656 -2.55 42.30 -7.54
N ASP A 657 -2.01 42.26 -8.76
CA ASP A 657 -2.53 43.00 -9.93
C ASP A 657 -2.67 42.14 -11.21
N SER A 658 -2.53 40.82 -11.11
CA SER A 658 -2.51 39.89 -12.26
C SER A 658 -3.33 38.62 -11.99
N THR A 659 -3.93 38.04 -13.05
CA THR A 659 -4.63 36.75 -12.96
C THR A 659 -3.74 35.62 -13.45
N ALA A 660 -3.72 34.48 -12.78
CA ALA A 660 -2.98 33.29 -13.20
C ALA A 660 -3.71 32.48 -14.28
N GLY A 661 -2.95 31.80 -15.13
CA GLY A 661 -3.49 30.79 -16.04
C GLY A 661 -3.95 29.52 -15.33
N GLY A 662 -4.52 28.56 -16.06
CA GLY A 662 -4.84 27.22 -15.56
C GLY A 662 -3.61 26.32 -15.48
N GLY A 663 -3.61 25.37 -14.55
CA GLY A 663 -2.53 24.39 -14.35
C GLY A 663 -2.58 23.18 -15.31
N ILE A 664 -1.80 22.15 -15.00
CA ILE A 664 -1.75 20.89 -15.75
C ILE A 664 -2.36 19.77 -14.91
N ILE A 665 -3.25 18.98 -15.53
CA ILE A 665 -3.76 17.72 -14.97
C ILE A 665 -3.41 16.59 -15.92
N VAL A 666 -2.64 15.60 -15.45
CA VAL A 666 -2.26 14.42 -16.23
C VAL A 666 -2.79 13.15 -15.58
N PHE A 667 -3.49 12.32 -16.35
CA PHE A 667 -3.89 10.97 -15.96
C PHE A 667 -3.05 9.93 -16.73
N GLY A 668 -2.34 9.07 -16.02
CA GLY A 668 -1.46 8.05 -16.58
C GLY A 668 -0.15 8.60 -17.15
N SER A 669 0.54 7.75 -17.91
CA SER A 669 1.70 8.11 -18.73
C SER A 669 1.70 7.30 -20.04
N MET A 670 2.64 7.59 -20.95
CA MET A 670 2.80 6.83 -22.20
C MET A 670 3.07 5.34 -21.95
N GLU A 671 3.85 5.03 -20.92
CA GLU A 671 4.24 3.66 -20.54
C GLU A 671 3.19 2.98 -19.65
N HIS A 672 2.51 3.76 -18.81
CA HIS A 672 1.53 3.29 -17.84
C HIS A 672 0.21 4.07 -17.95
N PRO A 673 -0.61 3.79 -18.99
CA PRO A 673 -1.92 4.41 -19.14
C PRO A 673 -2.91 3.87 -18.10
N LEU A 674 -3.83 4.74 -17.66
CA LEU A 674 -4.90 4.40 -16.72
C LEU A 674 -5.85 3.36 -17.33
N SER A 675 -6.32 2.39 -16.54
CA SER A 675 -7.27 1.37 -17.03
C SER A 675 -8.67 1.95 -17.22
N SER A 676 -9.14 2.76 -16.26
CA SER A 676 -10.45 3.40 -16.36
C SER A 676 -10.51 4.72 -15.61
N LEU A 677 -11.12 5.73 -16.25
CA LEU A 677 -11.51 6.99 -15.62
C LEU A 677 -13.03 7.11 -15.60
N SER A 678 -13.60 7.27 -14.41
CA SER A 678 -15.01 7.60 -14.20
C SER A 678 -15.15 8.98 -13.57
N VAL A 679 -15.91 9.87 -14.19
CA VAL A 679 -16.17 11.21 -13.66
C VAL A 679 -17.67 11.47 -13.64
N GLU A 680 -18.20 11.77 -12.47
CA GLU A 680 -19.55 12.27 -12.22
C GLU A 680 -19.53 13.71 -11.65
N GLY A 681 -18.43 14.10 -10.99
CA GLY A 681 -18.16 15.45 -10.48
C GLY A 681 -17.45 16.35 -11.49
N ALA A 682 -16.39 17.04 -11.07
CA ALA A 682 -15.69 18.00 -11.92
C ALA A 682 -14.16 17.81 -11.98
N VAL A 683 -13.59 17.97 -13.17
CA VAL A 683 -12.16 18.08 -13.43
C VAL A 683 -11.92 19.40 -14.17
N ARG A 684 -11.23 20.34 -13.54
CA ARG A 684 -11.11 21.73 -14.03
C ARG A 684 -9.66 22.19 -14.08
N ALA A 685 -9.26 22.77 -15.21
CA ALA A 685 -7.99 23.44 -15.39
C ALA A 685 -8.23 24.84 -15.97
N ASP A 686 -9.19 25.58 -15.42
CA ASP A 686 -9.65 26.85 -15.97
C ASP A 686 -8.72 28.02 -15.60
N GLY A 687 -8.70 29.08 -16.41
CA GLY A 687 -7.97 30.30 -16.10
C GLY A 687 -8.62 31.11 -14.98
N GLU A 688 -7.81 31.84 -14.20
CA GLU A 688 -8.31 32.69 -13.14
C GLU A 688 -9.09 33.89 -13.69
N SER A 689 -10.14 34.29 -12.96
CA SER A 689 -11.02 35.41 -13.31
C SER A 689 -10.93 36.51 -12.25
N PHE A 690 -10.83 37.77 -12.69
CA PHE A 690 -10.62 38.92 -11.79
C PHE A 690 -11.81 39.20 -10.83
N GLU A 691 -13.05 38.83 -11.19
CA GLU A 691 -14.22 39.00 -10.31
C GLU A 691 -14.33 37.93 -9.18
N GLY A 692 -13.33 37.07 -9.00
CA GLY A 692 -13.34 35.95 -8.04
C GLY A 692 -12.97 36.27 -6.59
N THR A 693 -12.42 37.44 -6.26
CA THR A 693 -11.85 37.77 -4.93
C THR A 693 -12.76 38.58 -4.01
N VAL A 694 -14.07 38.68 -4.26
CA VAL A 694 -14.96 39.60 -3.49
C VAL A 694 -15.76 38.93 -2.36
N TRP A 695 -15.69 37.61 -2.16
CA TRP A 695 -16.47 36.95 -1.08
C TRP A 695 -15.70 36.62 0.22
N LYS A 696 -14.44 37.06 0.39
CA LYS A 696 -13.65 36.77 1.62
C LYS A 696 -13.20 37.98 2.45
N GLN A 697 -13.52 39.21 2.08
CA GLN A 697 -13.24 40.39 2.92
C GLN A 697 -14.34 41.45 2.74
N GLU A 698 -15.48 41.25 3.40
CA GLU A 698 -16.30 42.38 3.83
C GLU A 698 -15.51 43.09 4.94
N TYR A 699 -15.36 44.42 4.81
CA TYR A 699 -14.61 45.35 5.68
C TYR A 699 -13.12 45.55 5.38
N SER A 700 -12.81 46.09 4.20
CA SER A 700 -11.77 47.14 4.12
C SER A 700 -12.16 48.21 3.09
N VAL A 701 -12.46 49.40 3.59
CA VAL A 701 -12.56 50.63 2.81
C VAL A 701 -11.13 51.10 2.56
N SER A 702 -10.58 50.94 1.36
CA SER A 702 -9.52 51.83 0.87
C SER A 702 -9.14 51.58 -0.60
N ASN A 703 -9.20 52.69 -1.35
CA ASN A 703 -8.46 53.03 -2.56
C ASN A 703 -8.59 52.12 -3.78
N ALA A 704 -9.38 52.61 -4.74
CA ALA A 704 -9.46 52.12 -6.11
C ALA A 704 -8.07 51.97 -6.73
N SER A 705 -7.57 50.74 -6.84
CA SER A 705 -6.48 50.43 -7.74
C SER A 705 -6.93 50.78 -9.18
N SER A 706 -6.10 51.56 -9.86
CA SER A 706 -6.30 52.00 -11.24
C SER A 706 -6.03 50.89 -12.26
N ILE A 707 -5.71 49.68 -11.80
CA ILE A 707 -5.28 48.55 -12.62
C ILE A 707 -6.47 47.61 -12.86
N ALA A 708 -6.58 47.11 -14.09
CA ALA A 708 -7.66 46.25 -14.55
C ALA A 708 -7.06 45.10 -15.37
N PRO A 709 -6.70 43.98 -14.74
CA PRO A 709 -6.08 42.87 -15.46
C PRO A 709 -7.07 42.18 -16.41
N GLY A 710 -6.50 41.54 -17.44
CA GLY A 710 -7.23 40.59 -18.28
C GLY A 710 -7.51 39.28 -17.54
N GLY A 711 -8.17 38.33 -18.20
CA GLY A 711 -8.40 36.98 -17.66
C GLY A 711 -7.24 36.03 -17.97
N GLY A 712 -7.00 35.07 -17.09
CA GLY A 712 -6.00 34.01 -17.30
C GLY A 712 -6.45 33.02 -18.38
N SER A 713 -5.51 32.44 -19.12
CA SER A 713 -5.85 31.37 -20.09
C SER A 713 -6.13 30.03 -19.41
N GLY A 714 -6.93 29.17 -20.06
CA GLY A 714 -7.14 27.79 -19.60
C GLY A 714 -5.85 26.96 -19.67
N GLY A 715 -5.73 25.95 -18.82
CA GLY A 715 -4.57 25.08 -18.70
C GLY A 715 -4.61 23.85 -19.60
N THR A 716 -3.95 22.78 -19.17
CA THR A 716 -3.85 21.53 -19.93
C THR A 716 -4.45 20.36 -19.17
N VAL A 717 -5.29 19.56 -19.84
CA VAL A 717 -5.71 18.24 -19.34
C VAL A 717 -5.27 17.17 -20.34
N LEU A 718 -4.35 16.32 -19.91
CA LEU A 718 -3.77 15.23 -20.71
C LEU A 718 -4.18 13.88 -20.13
N LEU A 719 -4.83 13.04 -20.94
CA LEU A 719 -5.38 11.77 -20.46
C LEU A 719 -4.83 10.58 -21.25
N PHE A 720 -4.02 9.73 -20.59
CA PHE A 720 -3.58 8.43 -21.09
C PHE A 720 -4.49 7.33 -20.52
N LEU A 721 -5.45 6.86 -21.30
CA LEU A 721 -6.54 5.99 -20.81
C LEU A 721 -6.79 4.79 -21.74
N HIS A 722 -7.32 3.70 -21.17
CA HIS A 722 -7.98 2.64 -21.95
C HIS A 722 -9.48 2.92 -22.10
N THR A 723 -10.16 3.30 -21.02
CA THR A 723 -11.60 3.56 -21.01
C THR A 723 -11.96 4.84 -20.27
N LEU A 724 -13.02 5.53 -20.73
CA LEU A 724 -13.55 6.75 -20.14
C LEU A 724 -15.06 6.66 -19.95
N THR A 725 -15.53 7.06 -18.78
CA THR A 725 -16.96 7.24 -18.50
C THR A 725 -17.19 8.63 -17.90
N LEU A 726 -18.03 9.43 -18.55
CA LEU A 726 -18.47 10.74 -18.08
C LEU A 726 -19.97 10.69 -17.83
N GLY A 727 -20.35 10.76 -16.54
CA GLY A 727 -21.73 10.82 -16.07
C GLY A 727 -22.45 12.10 -16.49
N GLU A 728 -23.76 12.17 -16.30
CA GLU A 728 -24.61 13.28 -16.78
C GLU A 728 -24.28 14.63 -16.12
N SER A 729 -23.90 14.62 -14.84
CA SER A 729 -23.47 15.80 -14.08
C SER A 729 -21.98 16.14 -14.26
N ALA A 730 -21.23 15.34 -15.03
CA ALA A 730 -19.78 15.47 -15.11
C ALA A 730 -19.35 16.73 -15.88
N ILE A 731 -18.31 17.41 -15.37
CA ILE A 731 -17.73 18.59 -15.99
C ILE A 731 -16.24 18.37 -16.19
N LEU A 732 -15.77 18.36 -17.44
CA LEU A 732 -14.35 18.40 -17.79
C LEU A 732 -14.06 19.74 -18.47
N SER A 733 -13.35 20.65 -17.82
CA SER A 733 -13.15 22.02 -18.33
C SER A 733 -11.69 22.50 -18.34
N SER A 734 -11.37 23.28 -19.37
CA SER A 734 -10.16 24.09 -19.48
C SER A 734 -10.50 25.37 -20.25
N VAL A 735 -11.34 26.22 -19.65
CA VAL A 735 -11.77 27.49 -20.24
C VAL A 735 -10.91 28.65 -19.76
N GLY A 736 -10.82 29.72 -20.56
CA GLY A 736 -10.17 30.96 -20.13
C GLY A 736 -11.02 31.75 -19.13
N GLY A 737 -10.36 32.45 -18.21
CA GLY A 737 -10.99 33.29 -17.21
C GLY A 737 -11.50 34.62 -17.76
N TYR A 738 -12.38 35.27 -17.00
CA TYR A 738 -12.98 36.56 -17.36
C TYR A 738 -12.03 37.73 -17.06
N GLY A 739 -11.98 38.69 -17.97
CA GLY A 739 -11.27 39.95 -17.77
C GLY A 739 -11.99 40.91 -16.83
N SER A 740 -11.27 41.91 -16.32
CA SER A 740 -11.84 42.96 -15.47
C SER A 740 -12.95 43.76 -16.14
N SER A 741 -13.93 44.20 -15.34
CA SER A 741 -15.06 45.03 -15.78
C SER A 741 -14.66 46.42 -16.31
N LYS A 742 -13.41 46.87 -16.09
CA LYS A 742 -12.86 48.14 -16.60
C LYS A 742 -12.22 48.01 -18.00
N GLY A 743 -12.62 47.01 -18.79
CA GLY A 743 -12.13 46.80 -20.16
C GLY A 743 -11.00 45.77 -20.31
N GLY A 744 -10.84 44.84 -19.37
CA GLY A 744 -9.86 43.74 -19.49
C GLY A 744 -10.26 42.73 -20.57
N GLY A 745 -9.27 42.22 -21.31
CA GLY A 745 -9.49 41.16 -22.31
C GLY A 745 -9.69 39.80 -21.66
N GLY A 746 -10.56 38.95 -22.18
CA GLY A 746 -10.80 37.61 -21.62
C GLY A 746 -9.72 36.58 -22.01
N GLY A 747 -9.49 35.58 -21.18
CA GLY A 747 -8.44 34.57 -21.42
C GLY A 747 -8.77 33.59 -22.55
N GLY A 748 -7.76 33.09 -23.27
CA GLY A 748 -7.92 32.01 -24.25
C GLY A 748 -8.28 30.66 -23.60
N GLY A 749 -9.05 29.82 -24.27
CA GLY A 749 -9.37 28.47 -23.78
C GLY A 749 -8.21 27.49 -23.98
N GLY A 750 -7.99 26.58 -23.02
CA GLY A 750 -6.82 25.70 -22.97
C GLY A 750 -6.90 24.44 -23.84
N ARG A 751 -6.19 23.38 -23.45
CA ARG A 751 -6.08 22.12 -24.24
C ARG A 751 -6.56 20.92 -23.44
N ILE A 752 -7.37 20.07 -24.07
CA ILE A 752 -7.80 18.76 -23.55
C ILE A 752 -7.45 17.70 -24.59
N HIS A 753 -6.61 16.73 -24.24
CA HIS A 753 -6.20 15.67 -25.16
C HIS A 753 -6.45 14.27 -24.61
N PHE A 754 -7.14 13.44 -25.39
CA PHE A 754 -7.38 12.03 -25.10
C PHE A 754 -6.42 11.11 -25.86
N HIS A 755 -5.43 10.57 -25.15
CA HIS A 755 -4.45 9.63 -25.68
C HIS A 755 -4.86 8.18 -25.38
N TRP A 756 -5.55 7.54 -26.31
CA TRP A 756 -5.99 6.15 -26.18
C TRP A 756 -4.82 5.16 -26.30
N SER A 757 -4.59 4.32 -25.30
CA SER A 757 -3.52 3.31 -25.33
C SER A 757 -3.80 2.23 -26.38
N TYR A 758 -5.03 1.69 -26.36
CA TYR A 758 -5.51 0.65 -27.27
C TYR A 758 -6.93 0.99 -27.76
N ILE A 759 -7.12 1.00 -29.07
CA ILE A 759 -8.43 1.21 -29.71
C ILE A 759 -8.82 -0.12 -30.35
N PRO A 760 -9.82 -0.86 -29.82
CA PRO A 760 -10.27 -2.10 -30.43
C PRO A 760 -10.89 -1.82 -31.81
N SER A 761 -10.83 -2.76 -32.75
CA SER A 761 -11.36 -2.60 -34.11
C SER A 761 -12.00 -3.89 -34.63
N GLY A 762 -12.84 -3.77 -35.68
CA GLY A 762 -13.61 -4.88 -36.24
C GLY A 762 -14.56 -5.52 -35.21
N ASP A 763 -14.67 -6.84 -35.23
CA ASP A 763 -15.60 -7.60 -34.37
C ASP A 763 -15.36 -7.45 -32.86
N VAL A 764 -14.14 -7.05 -32.48
CA VAL A 764 -13.72 -6.85 -31.08
C VAL A 764 -14.07 -5.44 -30.58
N TYR A 765 -14.55 -4.54 -31.46
CA TYR A 765 -14.82 -3.15 -31.09
C TYR A 765 -15.77 -3.03 -29.89
N GLN A 766 -15.35 -2.22 -28.92
CA GLN A 766 -16.19 -1.78 -27.81
C GLN A 766 -15.98 -0.26 -27.66
N PRO A 767 -17.03 0.49 -27.31
CA PRO A 767 -16.91 1.93 -27.14
C PRO A 767 -15.96 2.24 -25.99
N ILE A 768 -14.81 2.84 -26.31
CA ILE A 768 -13.76 3.22 -25.36
C ILE A 768 -14.17 4.40 -24.47
N ALA A 769 -15.18 5.18 -24.89
CA ALA A 769 -15.71 6.29 -24.12
C ALA A 769 -17.24 6.30 -24.10
N ARG A 770 -17.82 6.53 -22.92
CA ARG A 770 -19.25 6.83 -22.73
C ARG A 770 -19.38 8.25 -22.19
N VAL A 771 -19.74 9.19 -23.05
CA VAL A 771 -19.82 10.61 -22.70
C VAL A 771 -21.28 11.06 -22.64
N LYS A 772 -21.80 11.23 -21.43
CA LYS A 772 -23.10 11.86 -21.18
C LYS A 772 -22.98 13.28 -20.62
N GLY A 773 -21.88 13.57 -19.93
CA GLY A 773 -21.58 14.87 -19.35
C GLY A 773 -21.03 15.90 -20.32
N SER A 774 -20.51 17.00 -19.78
CA SER A 774 -20.07 18.17 -20.53
C SER A 774 -18.54 18.29 -20.58
N ILE A 775 -18.00 18.56 -21.78
CA ILE A 775 -16.57 18.83 -22.01
C ILE A 775 -16.43 20.25 -22.56
N HIS A 776 -15.82 21.13 -21.78
CA HIS A 776 -15.68 22.55 -22.08
C HIS A 776 -14.21 22.93 -22.29
N ALA A 777 -13.79 23.01 -23.55
CA ALA A 777 -12.62 23.82 -23.95
C ALA A 777 -13.06 25.12 -24.67
N ARG A 778 -14.38 25.33 -24.78
CA ARG A 778 -15.04 26.48 -25.40
C ARG A 778 -16.18 26.93 -24.49
N PHE A 779 -16.32 28.23 -24.31
CA PHE A 779 -17.44 28.81 -23.57
C PHE A 779 -18.77 28.52 -24.27
N HIS A 780 -19.81 28.16 -23.50
CA HIS A 780 -21.20 28.21 -23.96
C HIS A 780 -22.00 28.88 -22.85
N ASP A 781 -22.55 30.05 -23.16
CA ASP A 781 -23.39 30.81 -22.25
C ASP A 781 -24.68 30.02 -22.03
N HIS A 782 -24.95 29.57 -20.80
CA HIS A 782 -26.31 29.17 -20.44
C HIS A 782 -26.67 29.67 -19.06
N CYS A 783 -27.10 30.94 -19.01
CA CYS A 783 -27.94 31.45 -17.94
C CYS A 783 -29.30 31.87 -18.52
N MET A 784 -30.32 31.09 -18.14
CA MET A 784 -31.72 31.45 -17.89
C MET A 784 -32.79 31.57 -19.03
N LEU A 785 -33.85 30.77 -18.78
CA LEU A 785 -35.31 30.96 -19.00
C LEU A 785 -36.01 30.53 -20.31
N LYS A 786 -36.79 29.44 -20.16
CA LYS A 786 -38.13 29.11 -20.73
C LYS A 786 -38.52 29.62 -22.13
N GLY A 787 -38.83 28.66 -23.02
CA GLY A 787 -40.00 28.72 -23.91
C GLY A 787 -39.75 28.60 -25.43
N HIS A 788 -40.34 27.56 -26.02
CA HIS A 788 -40.78 27.40 -27.42
C HIS A 788 -39.80 27.43 -28.62
N LEU A 789 -39.82 26.28 -29.33
CA LEU A 789 -39.89 26.06 -30.78
C LEU A 789 -38.95 26.80 -31.76
N SER A 790 -38.28 25.97 -32.56
CA SER A 790 -38.14 26.04 -34.04
C SER A 790 -36.74 26.21 -34.64
N GLN A 791 -36.65 25.56 -35.79
CA GLN A 791 -35.57 25.28 -36.71
C GLN A 791 -35.19 26.53 -37.55
N ALA A 792 -33.93 26.98 -37.56
CA ALA A 792 -33.35 27.77 -38.67
C ALA A 792 -31.84 28.06 -38.52
N GLY A 793 -31.11 27.94 -39.63
CA GLY A 793 -30.18 29.01 -40.07
C GLY A 793 -28.70 28.93 -39.68
N PHE A 794 -27.85 28.73 -40.69
CA PHE A 794 -26.42 29.07 -40.70
C PHE A 794 -26.17 30.52 -40.24
N GLY A 795 -25.19 30.71 -39.34
CA GLY A 795 -24.63 32.02 -38.97
C GLY A 795 -23.50 31.87 -37.96
N SER A 796 -22.27 32.12 -38.40
CA SER A 796 -21.04 32.15 -37.59
C SER A 796 -21.14 33.20 -36.47
N GLY A 797 -21.12 32.75 -35.22
CA GLY A 797 -20.97 33.58 -34.02
C GLY A 797 -20.06 32.85 -33.03
N GLN A 798 -18.89 33.43 -32.79
CA GLN A 798 -17.66 32.78 -32.36
C GLN A 798 -17.20 33.42 -31.05
N PHE A 799 -17.50 32.83 -29.89
CA PHE A 799 -16.94 33.26 -28.60
C PHE A 799 -16.76 32.05 -27.70
N GLY A 800 -15.54 31.75 -27.29
CA GLY A 800 -15.27 30.58 -26.44
C GLY A 800 -13.98 30.60 -25.63
N GLY A 801 -13.24 31.69 -25.62
CA GLY A 801 -12.44 32.08 -24.46
C GLY A 801 -13.28 32.89 -23.46
N GLY A 802 -12.68 33.30 -22.34
CA GLY A 802 -13.33 34.14 -21.35
C GLY A 802 -13.90 35.41 -22.00
N LEU A 803 -15.05 35.88 -21.51
CA LEU A 803 -15.62 37.12 -22.00
C LEU A 803 -14.81 38.31 -21.47
N GLY A 804 -14.40 39.20 -22.38
CA GLY A 804 -14.19 40.60 -22.04
C GLY A 804 -15.55 41.30 -21.99
N ARG A 805 -15.74 42.25 -21.06
CA ARG A 805 -16.92 43.14 -21.08
C ARG A 805 -16.57 44.39 -21.92
N ASP A 806 -17.56 44.93 -22.65
CA ASP A 806 -17.48 46.11 -23.55
C ASP A 806 -16.65 45.94 -24.86
N LYS A 807 -15.98 47.01 -25.35
CA LYS A 807 -15.18 47.02 -26.61
C LYS A 807 -13.97 46.06 -26.59
N SER A 808 -13.72 45.37 -25.48
CA SER A 808 -12.64 44.40 -25.30
C SER A 808 -13.06 43.01 -25.79
N GLY A 809 -12.19 42.34 -26.53
CA GLY A 809 -12.50 41.07 -27.18
C GLY A 809 -12.51 39.89 -26.21
N ALA A 810 -13.40 38.93 -26.45
CA ALA A 810 -13.33 37.62 -25.81
C ALA A 810 -12.12 36.83 -26.32
N GLY A 811 -11.62 35.90 -25.51
CA GLY A 811 -10.57 34.97 -25.96
C GLY A 811 -11.08 33.99 -27.03
N GLU A 812 -10.15 33.38 -27.76
CA GLU A 812 -10.44 32.27 -28.66
C GLU A 812 -10.65 30.95 -27.91
N ASN A 813 -11.37 30.04 -28.56
CA ASN A 813 -11.65 28.70 -28.02
C ASN A 813 -10.37 27.87 -27.92
N GLY A 814 -10.34 27.01 -26.91
CA GLY A 814 -9.36 25.95 -26.79
C GLY A 814 -9.59 24.77 -27.73
N THR A 815 -8.74 23.75 -27.61
CA THR A 815 -8.77 22.56 -28.46
C THR A 815 -9.08 21.30 -27.65
N VAL A 816 -10.05 20.50 -28.12
CA VAL A 816 -10.29 19.13 -27.65
C VAL A 816 -9.85 18.17 -28.76
N THR A 817 -8.80 17.40 -28.52
CA THR A 817 -8.21 16.48 -29.51
C THR A 817 -8.15 15.06 -28.96
N GLY A 818 -8.01 14.08 -29.86
CA GLY A 818 -7.86 12.67 -29.50
C GLY A 818 -6.91 11.98 -30.46
N LYS A 819 -6.37 10.82 -30.07
CA LYS A 819 -5.48 10.01 -30.91
C LYS A 819 -6.14 9.65 -32.25
N ALA A 820 -5.33 9.55 -33.30
CA ALA A 820 -5.81 9.19 -34.64
C ALA A 820 -6.52 7.82 -34.62
N CYS A 821 -7.77 7.78 -35.10
CA CYS A 821 -8.55 6.55 -35.10
C CYS A 821 -8.12 5.58 -36.22
N PRO A 822 -8.23 4.26 -35.97
CA PRO A 822 -8.00 3.24 -36.99
C PRO A 822 -9.10 3.27 -38.07
N LYS A 823 -8.91 2.47 -39.13
CA LYS A 823 -9.88 2.32 -40.23
C LYS A 823 -11.27 1.97 -39.70
N GLY A 824 -12.33 2.48 -40.34
CA GLY A 824 -13.73 2.30 -39.90
C GLY A 824 -14.23 3.23 -38.78
N LEU A 825 -13.35 3.86 -38.01
CA LEU A 825 -13.71 4.72 -36.85
C LEU A 825 -13.36 6.19 -37.07
N TYR A 826 -14.07 7.15 -36.44
CA TYR A 826 -13.77 8.59 -36.53
C TYR A 826 -14.11 9.37 -35.25
N GLY A 827 -13.70 10.64 -35.19
CA GLY A 827 -13.93 11.55 -34.07
C GLY A 827 -12.93 11.40 -32.92
N THR A 828 -13.07 12.22 -31.88
CA THR A 828 -12.18 12.23 -30.69
C THR A 828 -12.22 10.92 -29.90
N PHE A 829 -13.37 10.24 -29.90
CA PHE A 829 -13.64 9.01 -29.14
C PHE A 829 -13.63 7.75 -30.02
N CYS A 830 -13.22 7.86 -31.29
CA CYS A 830 -13.20 6.76 -32.25
C CYS A 830 -14.53 5.97 -32.31
N VAL A 831 -15.59 6.68 -32.67
CA VAL A 831 -16.92 6.11 -32.90
C VAL A 831 -17.01 5.52 -34.30
N GLU A 832 -17.90 4.54 -34.49
CA GLU A 832 -18.15 3.88 -35.77
C GLU A 832 -18.62 4.88 -36.84
N CYS A 833 -18.08 4.78 -38.06
CA CYS A 833 -18.61 5.55 -39.20
C CYS A 833 -20.11 5.20 -39.45
N PRO A 834 -20.94 6.16 -39.89
CA PRO A 834 -22.36 5.92 -40.15
C PRO A 834 -22.62 4.78 -41.16
N ALA A 835 -23.75 4.07 -41.02
CA ALA A 835 -24.13 3.00 -41.96
C ALA A 835 -24.15 3.49 -43.42
N GLY A 836 -23.67 2.65 -44.35
CA GLY A 836 -23.50 3.00 -45.76
C GLY A 836 -22.26 3.86 -46.07
N THR A 837 -21.34 4.00 -45.13
CA THR A 837 -20.02 4.62 -45.35
C THR A 837 -18.88 3.66 -45.02
N TYR A 838 -17.72 3.87 -45.65
CA TYR A 838 -16.48 3.13 -45.39
C TYR A 838 -15.32 4.10 -45.16
N LYS A 839 -14.32 3.66 -44.40
CA LYS A 839 -13.10 4.43 -44.15
C LYS A 839 -11.87 3.53 -44.17
N ASN A 840 -11.02 3.71 -45.19
CA ASN A 840 -9.85 2.90 -45.45
C ASN A 840 -8.52 3.50 -44.96
N VAL A 841 -8.52 4.74 -44.45
CA VAL A 841 -7.35 5.45 -43.92
C VAL A 841 -7.43 5.68 -42.41
N THR A 842 -6.29 5.83 -41.76
CA THR A 842 -6.19 6.25 -40.35
C THR A 842 -6.37 7.75 -40.22
N GLY A 843 -7.08 8.20 -39.18
CA GLY A 843 -7.31 9.63 -38.90
C GLY A 843 -8.57 9.82 -38.05
N SER A 844 -8.88 11.04 -37.61
CA SER A 844 -10.05 11.28 -36.75
C SER A 844 -11.11 12.18 -37.38
N ASP A 845 -10.86 12.74 -38.57
CA ASP A 845 -11.82 13.60 -39.25
C ASP A 845 -13.02 12.84 -39.81
N ARG A 846 -14.21 13.42 -39.65
CA ARG A 846 -15.47 12.85 -40.17
C ARG A 846 -15.50 12.79 -41.70
N SER A 847 -14.79 13.70 -42.37
CA SER A 847 -14.67 13.73 -43.84
C SER A 847 -14.01 12.49 -44.42
N LEU A 848 -13.32 11.69 -43.59
CA LEU A 848 -12.68 10.44 -43.99
C LEU A 848 -13.66 9.25 -44.09
N CYS A 849 -14.91 9.39 -43.64
CA CYS A 849 -15.96 8.37 -43.87
C CYS A 849 -16.61 8.63 -45.25
N HIS A 850 -16.22 7.86 -46.26
CA HIS A 850 -16.70 7.96 -47.64
C HIS A 850 -17.99 7.16 -47.85
N ARG A 851 -18.93 7.63 -48.67
CA ARG A 851 -20.19 6.91 -48.95
C ARG A 851 -19.97 5.76 -49.93
N CYS A 852 -20.61 4.61 -49.70
CA CYS A 852 -20.63 3.48 -50.63
C CYS A 852 -21.56 3.75 -51.84
N ALA A 853 -21.22 3.21 -53.00
CA ALA A 853 -21.96 3.43 -54.25
C ALA A 853 -23.33 2.73 -54.21
N ALA A 854 -24.40 3.43 -54.62
CA ALA A 854 -25.76 2.87 -54.62
C ALA A 854 -25.98 1.77 -55.69
N SER A 855 -25.07 1.63 -56.66
CA SER A 855 -25.13 0.61 -57.73
C SER A 855 -24.76 -0.79 -57.27
N GLU A 856 -24.17 -0.94 -56.08
CA GLU A 856 -23.75 -2.23 -55.51
C GLU A 856 -24.81 -2.83 -54.56
N LEU A 857 -25.87 -2.09 -54.27
CA LEU A 857 -26.94 -2.50 -53.35
C LEU A 857 -28.11 -3.13 -54.14
N PRO A 858 -28.47 -4.40 -53.88
CA PRO A 858 -29.67 -5.02 -54.46
C PRO A 858 -30.93 -4.23 -54.14
N HIS A 859 -31.93 -4.22 -55.05
CA HIS A 859 -33.17 -3.44 -54.90
C HIS A 859 -33.98 -3.73 -53.62
N ARG A 860 -33.71 -4.84 -52.92
CA ARG A 860 -34.36 -5.25 -51.67
C ARG A 860 -33.40 -5.37 -50.48
N ALA A 861 -32.29 -4.63 -50.51
CA ALA A 861 -31.29 -4.60 -49.45
C ALA A 861 -31.16 -3.22 -48.79
N ILE A 862 -30.76 -3.19 -47.52
CA ILE A 862 -30.42 -1.98 -46.76
C ILE A 862 -29.03 -2.13 -46.14
N TYR A 863 -28.27 -1.04 -46.09
CA TYR A 863 -26.96 -1.06 -45.41
C TYR A 863 -27.13 -1.22 -43.91
N ILE A 864 -26.34 -2.11 -43.32
CA ILE A 864 -26.34 -2.37 -41.88
C ILE A 864 -25.15 -1.69 -41.20
N ALA A 865 -25.32 -1.32 -39.93
CA ALA A 865 -24.20 -0.92 -39.10
C ALA A 865 -23.42 -2.17 -38.68
N VAL A 866 -22.12 -2.19 -38.96
CA VAL A 866 -21.23 -3.27 -38.52
C VAL A 866 -20.35 -2.77 -37.40
N ARG A 867 -20.19 -3.63 -36.40
CA ARG A 867 -19.37 -3.40 -35.22
C ARG A 867 -17.93 -3.05 -35.63
N GLY A 868 -17.42 -1.94 -35.11
CA GLY A 868 -16.10 -1.40 -35.46
C GLY A 868 -16.05 -0.56 -36.73
N GLY A 869 -17.19 -0.35 -37.39
CA GLY A 869 -17.30 0.42 -38.63
C GLY A 869 -16.68 -0.28 -39.84
N ASN A 870 -17.16 0.06 -41.03
CA ASN A 870 -16.69 -0.59 -42.25
C ASN A 870 -15.38 0.03 -42.77
N ALA A 871 -14.37 -0.79 -43.04
CA ALA A 871 -13.08 -0.35 -43.53
C ALA A 871 -12.94 -0.44 -45.06
N GLU A 872 -13.68 -1.33 -45.71
CA GLU A 872 -13.48 -1.72 -47.10
C GLU A 872 -14.80 -1.77 -47.90
N THR A 873 -14.73 -1.81 -49.23
CA THR A 873 -15.89 -1.97 -50.11
C THR A 873 -15.95 -3.39 -50.65
N PRO A 874 -17.14 -4.02 -50.78
CA PRO A 874 -18.49 -3.45 -50.68
C PRO A 874 -18.99 -3.28 -49.25
N CYS A 875 -19.85 -2.27 -49.02
CA CYS A 875 -20.46 -2.05 -47.71
C CYS A 875 -21.40 -3.21 -47.33
N PRO A 876 -21.40 -3.66 -46.06
CA PRO A 876 -22.28 -4.73 -45.59
C PRO A 876 -23.75 -4.30 -45.63
N TYR A 877 -24.60 -5.19 -46.13
CA TYR A 877 -26.04 -4.98 -46.26
C TYR A 877 -26.81 -6.23 -45.84
N GLU A 878 -28.08 -6.06 -45.46
CA GLU A 878 -29.02 -7.14 -45.23
C GLU A 878 -30.26 -6.97 -46.11
N CYS A 879 -30.97 -8.07 -46.36
CA CYS A 879 -32.25 -8.01 -47.07
C CYS A 879 -33.32 -7.44 -46.12
N ILE A 880 -34.30 -6.70 -46.65
CA ILE A 880 -35.36 -6.05 -45.86
C ILE A 880 -36.20 -7.06 -45.05
N SER A 881 -36.17 -8.36 -45.40
CA SER A 881 -36.89 -9.43 -44.70
C SER A 881 -36.18 -10.78 -44.87
N ASP A 882 -36.27 -11.63 -43.84
CA ASP A 882 -35.79 -13.02 -43.81
C ASP A 882 -36.40 -13.95 -44.89
N ARG A 883 -37.39 -13.47 -45.66
CA ARG A 883 -37.98 -14.21 -46.79
C ARG A 883 -37.10 -14.18 -48.05
N TYR A 884 -36.03 -13.40 -48.03
CA TYR A 884 -35.14 -13.18 -49.16
C TYR A 884 -33.73 -13.64 -48.81
N ASP A 885 -33.14 -14.44 -49.69
CA ASP A 885 -31.83 -15.04 -49.46
C ASP A 885 -30.69 -14.18 -50.05
N MET A 886 -29.61 -14.03 -49.27
CA MET A 886 -28.38 -13.32 -49.62
C MET A 886 -27.62 -14.11 -50.70
N PRO A 887 -26.96 -13.50 -51.72
CA PRO A 887 -26.57 -12.08 -51.83
C PRO A 887 -27.49 -11.19 -52.68
N HIS A 888 -28.44 -11.74 -53.44
CA HIS A 888 -29.28 -10.95 -54.35
C HIS A 888 -30.65 -10.57 -53.77
N CYS A 889 -30.97 -11.04 -52.56
CA CYS A 889 -32.27 -10.88 -51.92
C CYS A 889 -33.42 -11.42 -52.78
N TYR A 890 -33.24 -12.61 -53.34
CA TYR A 890 -34.25 -13.35 -54.10
C TYR A 890 -35.08 -14.25 -53.19
N THR A 891 -36.28 -14.60 -53.62
CA THR A 891 -37.07 -15.65 -52.95
C THR A 891 -36.51 -17.04 -53.28
N ALA A 892 -36.71 -18.04 -52.41
CA ALA A 892 -36.27 -19.43 -52.64
C ALA A 892 -36.72 -20.00 -54.01
N LEU A 893 -37.88 -19.57 -54.53
CA LEU A 893 -38.36 -19.96 -55.86
C LEU A 893 -37.54 -19.28 -56.98
N GLU A 894 -37.24 -17.98 -56.85
CA GLU A 894 -36.42 -17.25 -57.81
C GLU A 894 -34.98 -17.78 -57.85
N GLU A 895 -34.40 -18.13 -56.69
CA GLU A 895 -33.07 -18.71 -56.61
C GLU A 895 -33.01 -20.09 -57.29
N LEU A 896 -34.02 -20.93 -57.10
CA LEU A 896 -34.19 -22.19 -57.85
C LEU A 896 -34.31 -21.93 -59.36
N ILE A 897 -35.09 -20.93 -59.76
CA ILE A 897 -35.26 -20.59 -61.18
C ILE A 897 -33.94 -20.14 -61.82
N TYR A 898 -33.17 -19.30 -61.13
CA TYR A 898 -31.92 -18.75 -61.65
C TYR A 898 -30.73 -19.71 -61.56
N THR A 899 -30.69 -20.62 -60.58
CA THR A 899 -29.67 -21.70 -60.52
C THR A 899 -29.76 -22.64 -61.71
N PHE A 900 -30.96 -22.86 -62.26
CA PHE A 900 -31.18 -23.64 -63.50
C PHE A 900 -31.05 -22.82 -64.79
N GLY A 901 -30.43 -21.64 -64.75
CA GLY A 901 -30.20 -20.80 -65.94
C GLY A 901 -31.37 -19.89 -66.31
N GLY A 902 -32.27 -19.64 -65.36
CA GLY A 902 -33.37 -18.68 -65.49
C GLY A 902 -34.74 -19.30 -65.82
N PRO A 903 -35.79 -18.46 -65.89
CA PRO A 903 -37.19 -18.91 -66.00
C PRO A 903 -37.46 -19.83 -67.19
N TRP A 904 -36.75 -19.58 -68.29
CA TRP A 904 -36.92 -20.31 -69.54
C TRP A 904 -36.34 -21.73 -69.50
N LEU A 905 -35.13 -21.90 -68.96
CA LEU A 905 -34.48 -23.21 -68.85
C LEU A 905 -35.14 -24.08 -67.78
N PHE A 906 -35.52 -23.49 -66.64
CA PHE A 906 -36.26 -24.20 -65.59
C PHE A 906 -37.62 -24.71 -66.09
N SER A 907 -38.35 -23.90 -66.87
CA SER A 907 -39.63 -24.31 -67.45
C SER A 907 -39.47 -25.47 -68.45
N LEU A 908 -38.41 -25.46 -69.26
CA LEU A 908 -38.10 -26.55 -70.21
C LEU A 908 -37.73 -27.86 -69.49
N LEU A 909 -36.93 -27.78 -68.42
CA LEU A 909 -36.56 -28.91 -67.59
C LEU A 909 -37.77 -29.51 -66.86
N LEU A 910 -38.65 -28.66 -66.33
CA LEU A 910 -39.89 -29.08 -65.68
C LEU A 910 -40.83 -29.79 -66.65
N VAL A 911 -40.98 -29.28 -67.87
CA VAL A 911 -41.79 -29.92 -68.92
C VAL A 911 -41.17 -31.27 -69.33
N GLY A 912 -39.85 -31.34 -69.48
CA GLY A 912 -39.14 -32.60 -69.74
C GLY A 912 -39.33 -33.63 -68.62
N LEU A 913 -39.27 -33.19 -67.35
CA LEU A 913 -39.49 -34.04 -66.19
C LEU A 913 -40.94 -34.51 -66.08
N LEU A 914 -41.93 -33.66 -66.41
CA LEU A 914 -43.34 -34.05 -66.45
C LEU A 914 -43.63 -35.09 -67.55
N ILE A 915 -43.00 -34.97 -68.72
CA ILE A 915 -43.10 -35.97 -69.80
C ILE A 915 -42.45 -37.30 -69.35
N LEU A 916 -41.31 -37.23 -68.69
CA LEU A 916 -40.60 -38.41 -68.16
C LEU A 916 -41.39 -39.06 -67.01
N LEU A 917 -42.01 -38.27 -66.12
CA LEU A 917 -42.87 -38.75 -65.06
C LEU A 917 -44.16 -39.38 -65.61
N ALA A 918 -44.74 -38.83 -66.68
CA ALA A 918 -45.88 -39.44 -67.37
C ALA A 918 -45.51 -40.79 -68.02
N LEU A 919 -44.31 -40.92 -68.58
CA LEU A 919 -43.77 -42.17 -69.11
C LEU A 919 -43.51 -43.20 -67.99
N VAL A 920 -42.91 -42.76 -66.87
CA VAL A 920 -42.63 -43.62 -65.71
C VAL A 920 -43.92 -44.06 -65.01
N LEU A 921 -44.92 -43.19 -64.88
CA LEU A 921 -46.25 -43.52 -64.31
C LEU A 921 -47.07 -44.43 -65.24
N SER A 922 -46.85 -44.37 -66.56
CA SER A 922 -47.44 -45.31 -67.52
C SER A 922 -46.81 -46.70 -67.44
N VAL A 923 -45.52 -46.81 -67.08
CA VAL A 923 -44.81 -48.09 -66.91
C VAL A 923 -45.00 -48.65 -65.49
N ALA A 924 -45.17 -47.79 -64.48
CA ALA A 924 -45.37 -48.20 -63.08
C ALA A 924 -46.82 -48.65 -62.77
N ARG A 925 -47.80 -48.41 -63.65
CA ARG A 925 -49.19 -48.90 -63.48
C ARG A 925 -49.43 -50.36 -63.89
N THR A 926 -48.44 -51.08 -64.43
CA THR A 926 -48.57 -52.49 -64.87
C THR A 926 -47.92 -53.51 -63.93
N LYS A 927 -47.30 -53.08 -62.82
CA LYS A 927 -46.77 -54.00 -61.80
C LYS A 927 -46.90 -53.37 -60.41
N PHE A 928 -47.58 -54.10 -59.53
CA PHE A 928 -47.76 -53.87 -58.09
C PHE A 928 -49.02 -53.12 -57.64
N VAL A 929 -50.15 -53.84 -57.77
CA VAL A 929 -51.18 -53.97 -56.73
C VAL A 929 -50.67 -55.02 -55.73
N GLY A 930 -50.63 -54.74 -54.43
CA GLY A 930 -50.33 -55.77 -53.43
C GLY A 930 -49.87 -55.29 -52.05
N VAL A 931 -50.84 -54.81 -51.26
CA VAL A 931 -51.03 -55.01 -49.80
C VAL A 931 -50.06 -54.37 -48.78
N ASP A 932 -50.69 -53.43 -48.06
CA ASP A 932 -50.49 -52.80 -46.76
C ASP A 932 -49.81 -53.59 -45.62
N GLU A 933 -49.04 -52.87 -44.78
CA GLU A 933 -49.32 -52.72 -43.34
C GLU A 933 -48.54 -51.52 -42.73
N LEU A 934 -49.30 -50.55 -42.21
CA LEU A 934 -48.93 -49.40 -41.35
C LEU A 934 -49.09 -49.79 -39.86
N PRO A 935 -48.80 -48.96 -38.83
CA PRO A 935 -47.91 -47.79 -38.70
C PRO A 935 -46.99 -47.85 -37.45
N GLY A 936 -45.98 -46.99 -37.39
CA GLY A 936 -45.22 -46.72 -36.15
C GLY A 936 -44.58 -45.33 -36.16
N PRO A 937 -44.44 -44.67 -35.01
CA PRO A 937 -44.51 -43.22 -34.86
C PRO A 937 -43.17 -42.47 -34.97
N SER A 938 -43.29 -41.16 -35.22
CA SER A 938 -42.25 -40.12 -35.09
C SER A 938 -41.70 -39.97 -33.66
N PRO A 939 -40.70 -39.09 -33.42
CA PRO A 939 -39.30 -39.09 -33.86
C PRO A 939 -38.36 -39.20 -32.63
N PRO A 940 -37.04 -39.41 -32.82
CA PRO A 940 -36.16 -38.35 -32.30
C PRO A 940 -34.94 -38.07 -33.18
N GLN A 941 -34.60 -36.79 -33.21
CA GLN A 941 -33.27 -36.20 -33.34
C GLN A 941 -32.13 -37.18 -33.63
N HIS A 942 -31.52 -37.03 -34.80
CA HIS A 942 -30.13 -37.38 -35.04
C HIS A 942 -29.44 -36.20 -35.70
N GLY A 943 -28.63 -35.52 -34.91
CA GLY A 943 -27.56 -34.69 -35.43
C GLY A 943 -26.43 -35.58 -35.96
N HIS A 944 -25.76 -35.07 -36.99
CA HIS A 944 -24.30 -34.99 -37.09
C HIS A 944 -23.99 -34.38 -38.46
N GLN A 945 -23.45 -33.16 -38.50
CA GLN A 945 -22.04 -32.98 -38.87
C GLN A 945 -21.62 -31.50 -38.93
N ILE A 946 -20.54 -31.24 -38.17
CA ILE A 946 -19.53 -30.20 -38.36
C ILE A 946 -19.90 -28.81 -37.83
N ASP A 947 -19.74 -28.66 -36.51
CA ASP A 947 -19.51 -27.38 -35.86
C ASP A 947 -18.01 -27.16 -35.67
N HIS A 948 -17.50 -26.10 -36.28
CA HIS A 948 -16.22 -25.49 -35.95
C HIS A 948 -16.43 -24.53 -34.77
N SER A 949 -15.74 -24.83 -33.66
CA SER A 949 -15.24 -23.88 -32.64
C SER A 949 -16.16 -22.74 -32.18
N PHE A 950 -16.94 -23.00 -31.13
CA PHE A 950 -17.29 -21.97 -30.13
C PHE A 950 -16.24 -21.93 -29.00
N PRO A 951 -15.95 -20.75 -28.43
CA PRO A 951 -14.98 -20.58 -27.35
C PRO A 951 -15.55 -21.05 -26.00
N PHE A 952 -14.70 -21.71 -25.22
CA PHE A 952 -15.00 -22.26 -23.92
C PHE A 952 -15.13 -21.13 -22.87
N LEU A 953 -16.19 -21.20 -22.06
CA LEU A 953 -16.43 -20.33 -20.90
C LEU A 953 -15.35 -20.57 -19.84
N GLU A 954 -14.53 -19.56 -19.55
CA GLU A 954 -13.63 -19.57 -18.40
C GLU A 954 -14.46 -19.48 -17.11
N SER A 955 -14.40 -20.56 -16.34
CA SER A 955 -14.94 -20.61 -14.99
C SER A 955 -14.11 -19.71 -14.06
N LEU A 956 -14.77 -19.07 -13.11
CA LEU A 956 -14.21 -18.19 -12.07
C LEU A 956 -13.02 -18.79 -11.28
N ASN A 957 -12.74 -20.10 -11.42
CA ASN A 957 -11.62 -20.79 -10.81
C ASN A 957 -10.26 -20.49 -11.45
N GLU A 958 -10.22 -19.96 -12.68
CA GLU A 958 -8.97 -19.54 -13.36
C GLU A 958 -8.56 -18.08 -13.05
N VAL A 959 -9.47 -17.29 -12.47
CA VAL A 959 -9.25 -15.88 -12.08
C VAL A 959 -8.62 -15.77 -10.68
N MET A 960 -8.69 -16.81 -9.85
CA MET A 960 -8.00 -16.84 -8.54
C MET A 960 -6.49 -17.10 -8.63
N GLU A 961 -5.94 -17.39 -9.81
CA GLU A 961 -4.50 -17.53 -10.03
C GLU A 961 -3.85 -16.18 -10.45
N THR A 962 -4.10 -15.10 -9.72
CA THR A 962 -3.43 -13.81 -9.93
C THR A 962 -2.07 -13.71 -9.23
N ASN A 963 -1.61 -14.76 -8.53
CA ASN A 963 -0.28 -14.83 -7.88
C ASN A 963 0.87 -15.24 -8.83
N ARG A 964 0.67 -15.15 -10.16
CA ARG A 964 1.53 -15.76 -11.18
C ARG A 964 2.96 -15.20 -11.29
N ALA A 965 3.23 -14.00 -10.77
CA ALA A 965 4.56 -13.39 -10.83
C ALA A 965 5.45 -13.76 -9.62
N GLU A 966 4.87 -14.11 -8.47
CA GLU A 966 5.61 -14.51 -7.26
C GLU A 966 6.04 -15.98 -7.28
N GLU A 967 5.29 -16.83 -7.99
CA GLU A 967 5.57 -18.28 -8.09
C GLU A 967 6.82 -18.61 -8.91
N SER A 968 7.17 -17.81 -9.93
CA SER A 968 8.36 -18.06 -10.75
C SER A 968 9.66 -17.69 -10.04
N GLN A 969 9.61 -16.68 -9.15
CA GLN A 969 10.75 -16.24 -8.36
C GLN A 969 11.09 -17.20 -7.21
N SER A 970 10.14 -18.04 -6.78
CA SER A 970 10.31 -19.03 -5.71
C SER A 970 10.53 -20.45 -6.23
N HIS A 971 10.45 -20.68 -7.55
CA HIS A 971 10.65 -22.02 -8.14
C HIS A 971 12.09 -22.52 -7.98
N ILE A 972 12.24 -23.71 -7.43
CA ILE A 972 13.54 -24.35 -7.18
C ILE A 972 13.84 -25.34 -8.31
N HIS A 973 13.06 -26.41 -8.40
CA HIS A 973 13.33 -27.52 -9.31
C HIS A 973 12.04 -28.21 -9.79
N ARG A 974 12.09 -28.77 -11.00
CA ARG A 974 11.00 -29.54 -11.63
C ARG A 974 11.42 -31.00 -11.75
N MET A 975 10.68 -31.89 -11.09
CA MET A 975 10.88 -33.33 -11.16
C MET A 975 9.89 -33.98 -12.11
N TYR A 976 10.38 -34.78 -13.06
CA TYR A 976 9.51 -35.50 -13.98
C TYR A 976 9.20 -36.90 -13.49
N PHE A 977 7.97 -37.35 -13.72
CA PHE A 977 7.59 -38.74 -13.49
C PHE A 977 8.25 -39.67 -14.51
N MET A 978 8.65 -40.84 -14.02
CA MET A 978 9.19 -41.94 -14.80
C MET A 978 8.05 -42.83 -15.31
N GLY A 979 8.26 -43.48 -16.45
CA GLY A 979 7.31 -44.40 -17.09
C GLY A 979 6.37 -43.74 -18.13
N PRO A 980 5.82 -44.53 -19.08
CA PRO A 980 4.98 -44.05 -20.18
C PRO A 980 3.49 -43.87 -19.82
N ASN A 981 3.13 -43.91 -18.53
CA ASN A 981 1.75 -43.89 -18.03
C ASN A 981 0.85 -44.97 -18.65
N SER A 982 1.36 -46.18 -18.76
CA SER A 982 0.60 -47.32 -19.29
C SER A 982 0.04 -48.16 -18.13
N PHE A 983 -0.98 -48.98 -18.37
CA PHE A 983 -1.51 -49.88 -17.33
C PHE A 983 -0.45 -50.86 -16.80
N SER A 984 0.56 -51.20 -17.61
CA SER A 984 1.69 -52.07 -17.22
C SER A 984 2.81 -51.32 -16.50
N GLU A 985 2.98 -50.03 -16.79
CA GLU A 985 4.04 -49.20 -16.25
C GLU A 985 3.46 -47.79 -15.97
N PRO A 986 2.88 -47.59 -14.77
CA PRO A 986 2.31 -46.31 -14.36
C PRO A 986 3.41 -45.27 -14.12
N TRP A 987 2.98 -44.03 -13.94
CA TRP A 987 3.88 -42.97 -13.47
C TRP A 987 4.43 -43.30 -12.08
N HIS A 988 5.73 -43.06 -11.90
CA HIS A 988 6.37 -43.18 -10.59
C HIS A 988 7.53 -42.19 -10.43
N LEU A 989 7.86 -41.86 -9.19
CA LEU A 989 9.02 -41.05 -8.79
C LEU A 989 10.06 -41.94 -8.09
N SER A 990 11.32 -41.50 -8.12
CA SER A 990 12.40 -42.14 -7.38
C SER A 990 12.30 -41.82 -5.89
N HIS A 991 12.52 -42.82 -5.03
CA HIS A 991 12.56 -42.64 -3.57
C HIS A 991 13.75 -41.80 -3.10
N THR A 992 14.77 -41.60 -3.94
CA THR A 992 15.91 -40.73 -3.64
C THR A 992 15.63 -39.32 -4.16
N PRO A 993 15.63 -38.27 -3.30
CA PRO A 993 15.52 -36.90 -3.76
C PRO A 993 16.73 -36.53 -4.63
N THR A 994 16.54 -35.66 -5.62
CA THR A 994 17.66 -35.16 -6.44
C THR A 994 18.49 -34.15 -5.65
N GLU A 995 19.75 -33.94 -6.04
CA GLU A 995 20.67 -33.06 -5.31
C GLU A 995 20.15 -31.61 -5.24
N GLU A 996 19.33 -31.17 -6.20
CA GLU A 996 18.75 -29.82 -6.22
C GLU A 996 17.65 -29.57 -5.17
N ILE A 997 16.97 -30.62 -4.70
CA ILE A 997 15.91 -30.48 -3.67
C ILE A 997 16.33 -31.01 -2.30
N LYS A 998 17.45 -31.72 -2.21
CA LYS A 998 17.92 -32.39 -0.99
C LYS A 998 18.08 -31.43 0.20
N GLU A 999 18.36 -30.17 -0.07
CA GLU A 999 18.51 -29.12 0.96
C GLU A 999 17.19 -28.60 1.52
N ILE A 1000 16.09 -28.70 0.76
CA ILE A 1000 14.75 -28.20 1.14
C ILE A 1000 13.81 -29.30 1.63
N VAL A 1001 14.15 -30.58 1.41
CA VAL A 1001 13.33 -31.70 1.87
C VAL A 1001 13.99 -32.49 3.01
N TYR A 1002 13.16 -33.11 3.84
CA TYR A 1002 13.57 -34.19 4.75
C TYR A 1002 13.55 -35.51 3.99
N GLU A 1003 14.71 -36.16 3.82
CA GLU A 1003 14.85 -37.38 3.02
C GLU A 1003 13.87 -38.50 3.45
N GLY A 1004 13.69 -38.71 4.75
CA GLY A 1004 12.77 -39.74 5.26
C GLY A 1004 11.28 -39.43 5.06
N ALA A 1005 10.88 -38.16 5.12
CA ALA A 1005 9.50 -37.76 4.82
C ALA A 1005 9.25 -37.70 3.30
N TYR A 1006 10.27 -37.39 2.51
CA TYR A 1006 10.22 -37.44 1.05
C TYR A 1006 10.00 -38.88 0.54
N SER A 1007 10.63 -39.89 1.13
CA SER A 1007 10.39 -41.28 0.71
C SER A 1007 8.94 -41.73 0.94
N ILE A 1008 8.31 -41.30 2.05
CA ILE A 1008 6.91 -41.58 2.36
C ILE A 1008 5.99 -40.88 1.35
N PHE A 1009 6.26 -39.61 1.05
CA PHE A 1009 5.56 -38.86 0.00
C PHE A 1009 5.62 -39.58 -1.36
N VAL A 1010 6.79 -40.10 -1.72
CA VAL A 1010 6.96 -40.87 -2.96
C VAL A 1010 6.18 -42.19 -2.92
N ASP A 1011 6.13 -42.90 -1.79
CA ASP A 1011 5.33 -44.11 -1.64
C ASP A 1011 3.84 -43.83 -1.90
N GLU A 1012 3.31 -42.75 -1.33
CA GLU A 1012 1.90 -42.35 -1.48
C GLU A 1012 1.59 -41.89 -2.91
N ILE A 1013 2.45 -41.06 -3.52
CA ILE A 1013 2.30 -40.65 -4.92
C ILE A 1013 2.35 -41.85 -5.87
N ASN A 1014 3.32 -42.75 -5.68
CA ASN A 1014 3.47 -43.93 -6.53
C ASN A 1014 2.28 -44.89 -6.37
N ALA A 1015 1.72 -45.00 -5.16
CA ALA A 1015 0.51 -45.79 -4.90
C ALA A 1015 -0.73 -45.19 -5.59
N ILE A 1016 -0.90 -43.86 -5.55
CA ILE A 1016 -2.01 -43.17 -6.24
C ILE A 1016 -1.87 -43.32 -7.76
N ALA A 1017 -0.66 -43.16 -8.28
CA ALA A 1017 -0.38 -43.27 -9.72
C ALA A 1017 -0.55 -44.71 -10.26
N ALA A 1018 -0.48 -45.73 -9.40
CA ALA A 1018 -0.62 -47.13 -9.80
C ALA A 1018 -2.05 -47.46 -10.29
N TYR A 1019 -2.12 -48.23 -11.38
CA TYR A 1019 -3.38 -48.75 -11.91
C TYR A 1019 -3.74 -50.08 -11.26
N GLN A 1020 -5.03 -50.28 -11.00
CA GLN A 1020 -5.53 -51.58 -10.55
C GLN A 1020 -5.58 -52.56 -11.72
N TRP A 1021 -5.35 -53.84 -11.46
CA TRP A 1021 -5.23 -54.87 -12.50
C TRP A 1021 -6.47 -54.99 -13.41
N TRP A 1022 -7.67 -54.76 -12.85
CA TRP A 1022 -8.92 -54.84 -13.62
C TRP A 1022 -9.05 -53.70 -14.65
N GLU A 1023 -8.42 -52.55 -14.41
CA GLU A 1023 -8.45 -51.41 -15.33
C GLU A 1023 -7.75 -51.75 -16.65
N GLY A 1024 -6.60 -52.41 -16.55
CA GLY A 1024 -5.86 -52.95 -17.68
C GLY A 1024 -6.59 -54.11 -18.37
N ALA A 1025 -7.30 -54.95 -17.61
CA ALA A 1025 -8.11 -56.02 -18.17
C ALA A 1025 -9.26 -55.48 -19.04
N ILE A 1026 -9.98 -54.45 -18.57
CA ILE A 1026 -11.03 -53.78 -19.35
C ILE A 1026 -10.45 -53.15 -20.61
N TYR A 1027 -9.31 -52.46 -20.52
CA TYR A 1027 -8.63 -51.90 -21.68
C TYR A 1027 -8.26 -52.98 -22.71
N THR A 1028 -7.76 -54.13 -22.25
CA THR A 1028 -7.38 -55.25 -23.13
C THR A 1028 -8.60 -55.88 -23.81
N ILE A 1029 -9.73 -55.95 -23.11
CA ILE A 1029 -11.00 -56.43 -23.68
C ILE A 1029 -11.53 -55.43 -24.73
N LEU A 1030 -11.55 -54.14 -24.38
CA LEU A 1030 -12.01 -53.08 -25.28
C LEU A 1030 -11.09 -52.90 -26.48
N SER A 1031 -9.78 -53.09 -26.36
CA SER A 1031 -8.85 -52.93 -27.48
C SER A 1031 -9.05 -53.97 -28.57
N ILE A 1032 -9.56 -55.16 -28.20
CA ILE A 1032 -9.95 -56.23 -29.13
C ILE A 1032 -11.34 -55.98 -29.73
N LEU A 1033 -12.30 -55.49 -28.92
CA LEU A 1033 -13.71 -55.32 -29.35
C LEU A 1033 -13.98 -54.00 -30.08
N ALA A 1034 -13.43 -52.89 -29.59
CA ALA A 1034 -13.68 -51.53 -30.07
C ALA A 1034 -12.50 -50.60 -29.68
N TYR A 1035 -11.46 -50.60 -30.51
CA TYR A 1035 -10.22 -49.84 -30.25
C TYR A 1035 -10.42 -48.33 -29.92
N PRO A 1036 -11.30 -47.56 -30.61
CA PRO A 1036 -11.53 -46.15 -30.25
C PRO A 1036 -12.10 -45.99 -28.83
N VAL A 1037 -12.94 -46.93 -28.39
CA VAL A 1037 -13.49 -46.95 -27.03
C VAL A 1037 -12.40 -47.31 -26.02
N ALA A 1038 -11.52 -48.25 -26.36
CA ALA A 1038 -10.36 -48.59 -25.53
C ALA A 1038 -9.42 -47.39 -25.29
N TRP A 1039 -9.12 -46.64 -26.35
CA TRP A 1039 -8.33 -45.41 -26.24
C TRP A 1039 -9.01 -44.37 -25.35
N SER A 1040 -10.31 -44.15 -25.55
CA SER A 1040 -11.09 -43.22 -24.71
C SER A 1040 -11.12 -43.64 -23.24
N TRP A 1041 -11.24 -44.95 -22.98
CA TRP A 1041 -11.19 -45.53 -21.63
C TRP A 1041 -9.83 -45.29 -20.97
N GLN A 1042 -8.74 -45.55 -21.70
CA GLN A 1042 -7.39 -45.31 -21.20
C GLN A 1042 -7.15 -43.83 -20.87
N GLN A 1043 -7.57 -42.92 -21.76
CA GLN A 1043 -7.45 -41.48 -21.54
C GLN A 1043 -8.32 -41.00 -20.36
N TRP A 1044 -9.51 -41.56 -20.19
CA TRP A 1044 -10.37 -41.26 -19.05
C TRP A 1044 -9.74 -41.71 -17.72
N ARG A 1045 -9.19 -42.94 -17.64
CA ARG A 1045 -8.47 -43.41 -16.44
C ARG A 1045 -7.25 -42.55 -16.12
N ARG A 1046 -6.47 -42.17 -17.13
CA ARG A 1046 -5.30 -41.27 -16.96
C ARG A 1046 -5.68 -39.91 -16.39
N ARG A 1047 -6.77 -39.30 -16.88
CA ARG A 1047 -7.27 -38.02 -16.35
C ARG A 1047 -7.67 -38.14 -14.88
N MET A 1048 -8.36 -39.23 -14.53
CA MET A 1048 -8.80 -39.45 -13.17
C MET A 1048 -7.61 -39.63 -12.21
N LYS A 1049 -6.54 -40.33 -12.63
CA LYS A 1049 -5.31 -40.44 -11.84
C LYS A 1049 -4.60 -39.09 -11.64
N LEU A 1050 -4.51 -38.26 -12.67
CA LEU A 1050 -3.94 -36.92 -12.54
C LEU A 1050 -4.76 -36.02 -11.58
N GLN A 1051 -6.09 -36.10 -11.64
CA GLN A 1051 -6.98 -35.38 -10.73
C GLN A 1051 -6.75 -35.80 -9.29
N GLN A 1052 -6.67 -37.11 -9.01
CA GLN A 1052 -6.36 -37.65 -7.69
C GLN A 1052 -4.99 -37.18 -7.19
N LEU A 1053 -3.96 -37.18 -8.05
CA LEU A 1053 -2.64 -36.67 -7.67
C LEU A 1053 -2.65 -35.16 -7.33
N ARG A 1054 -3.43 -34.36 -8.08
CA ARG A 1054 -3.58 -32.92 -7.80
C ARG A 1054 -4.35 -32.65 -6.51
N GLU A 1055 -5.43 -33.40 -6.26
CA GLU A 1055 -6.22 -33.29 -5.03
C GLU A 1055 -5.40 -33.73 -3.81
N PHE A 1056 -4.64 -34.82 -3.95
CA PHE A 1056 -3.74 -35.30 -2.91
C PHE A 1056 -2.72 -34.23 -2.51
N VAL A 1057 -1.96 -33.68 -3.46
CA VAL A 1057 -0.94 -32.65 -3.17
C VAL A 1057 -1.55 -31.34 -2.69
N ARG A 1058 -2.73 -30.95 -3.17
CA ARG A 1058 -3.35 -29.66 -2.81
C ARG A 1058 -4.06 -29.69 -1.45
N SER A 1059 -4.59 -30.84 -1.04
CA SER A 1059 -5.53 -30.88 0.10
C SER A 1059 -5.39 -32.07 1.05
N GLU A 1060 -4.81 -33.20 0.64
CA GLU A 1060 -4.69 -34.37 1.52
C GLU A 1060 -3.30 -34.47 2.17
N TYR A 1061 -2.26 -34.09 1.44
CA TYR A 1061 -0.87 -34.14 1.91
C TYR A 1061 -0.47 -32.85 2.62
N ASP A 1062 0.10 -32.97 3.82
CA ASP A 1062 0.49 -31.87 4.70
C ASP A 1062 1.82 -31.20 4.34
N HIS A 1063 2.39 -31.54 3.18
CA HIS A 1063 3.72 -31.11 2.74
C HIS A 1063 4.83 -31.40 3.76
N ALA A 1064 4.68 -32.40 4.65
CA ALA A 1064 5.63 -32.71 5.73
C ALA A 1064 7.07 -32.94 5.25
N CYS A 1065 7.27 -33.33 3.99
CA CYS A 1065 8.60 -33.47 3.40
C CYS A 1065 9.36 -32.15 3.26
N LEU A 1066 8.69 -30.99 3.23
CA LEU A 1066 9.35 -29.68 3.14
C LEU A 1066 9.90 -29.24 4.50
N ARG A 1067 11.10 -28.66 4.52
CA ARG A 1067 11.71 -28.11 5.73
C ARG A 1067 11.04 -26.82 6.19
N SER A 1068 10.62 -25.98 5.24
CA SER A 1068 9.91 -24.72 5.48
C SER A 1068 8.66 -24.95 6.32
N CYS A 1069 8.53 -24.19 7.41
CA CYS A 1069 7.32 -24.19 8.22
C CYS A 1069 6.20 -23.42 7.50
N ARG A 1070 6.55 -22.36 6.77
CA ARG A 1070 5.58 -21.54 6.03
C ARG A 1070 4.94 -22.30 4.88
N SER A 1071 5.72 -23.00 4.06
CA SER A 1071 5.20 -23.80 2.93
C SER A 1071 4.30 -24.94 3.39
N ARG A 1072 4.58 -25.52 4.55
CA ARG A 1072 3.72 -26.54 5.19
C ARG A 1072 2.39 -25.96 5.68
N ALA A 1073 2.43 -24.80 6.33
CA ALA A 1073 1.22 -24.14 6.85
C ALA A 1073 0.28 -23.67 5.74
N LEU A 1074 0.82 -23.24 4.59
CA LEU A 1074 0.05 -22.66 3.49
C LEU A 1074 -0.31 -23.64 2.37
N TYR A 1075 0.21 -24.86 2.36
CA TYR A 1075 0.01 -25.84 1.27
C TYR A 1075 0.45 -25.32 -0.12
N GLU A 1076 1.50 -24.49 -0.17
CA GLU A 1076 1.94 -23.77 -1.39
C GLU A 1076 3.30 -24.24 -1.93
N GLY A 1077 3.97 -25.19 -1.27
CA GLY A 1077 5.36 -25.55 -1.60
C GLY A 1077 5.55 -26.62 -2.69
N ILE A 1078 4.49 -27.33 -3.10
CA ILE A 1078 4.56 -28.41 -4.12
C ILE A 1078 3.35 -28.31 -5.04
N LYS A 1079 3.55 -28.42 -6.36
CA LYS A 1079 2.45 -28.48 -7.35
C LYS A 1079 2.66 -29.59 -8.38
N VAL A 1080 1.57 -30.21 -8.85
CA VAL A 1080 1.59 -31.30 -9.84
C VAL A 1080 0.91 -30.90 -11.14
N SER A 1081 1.62 -31.08 -12.25
CA SER A 1081 1.13 -30.77 -13.60
C SER A 1081 1.51 -31.86 -14.60
N ALA A 1082 0.85 -31.87 -15.75
CA ALA A 1082 1.07 -32.86 -16.80
C ALA A 1082 0.87 -32.27 -18.18
N THR A 1083 1.41 -32.97 -19.18
CA THR A 1083 1.23 -32.63 -20.59
C THR A 1083 -0.20 -32.93 -21.05
N SER A 1084 -0.66 -32.23 -22.11
CA SER A 1084 -2.04 -32.34 -22.62
C SER A 1084 -2.43 -33.74 -23.10
N ASP A 1085 -1.45 -34.54 -23.49
CA ASP A 1085 -1.58 -35.93 -23.94
C ASP A 1085 -1.49 -36.96 -22.78
N LEU A 1086 -1.23 -36.49 -21.55
CA LEU A 1086 -1.12 -37.28 -20.32
C LEU A 1086 -0.07 -38.41 -20.39
N MET A 1087 0.95 -38.23 -21.22
CA MET A 1087 2.07 -39.18 -21.33
C MET A 1087 3.22 -38.81 -20.39
N SER A 1088 3.38 -37.52 -20.07
CA SER A 1088 4.38 -37.01 -19.12
C SER A 1088 3.71 -36.17 -18.03
N ALA A 1089 4.21 -36.30 -16.81
CA ALA A 1089 3.81 -35.49 -15.66
C ALA A 1089 5.04 -35.01 -14.91
N PHE A 1090 4.89 -33.96 -14.12
CA PHE A 1090 5.97 -33.41 -13.30
C PHE A 1090 5.44 -32.76 -12.02
N VAL A 1091 6.33 -32.69 -11.03
CA VAL A 1091 6.15 -32.05 -9.73
C VAL A 1091 7.10 -30.85 -9.64
N ASP A 1092 6.55 -29.67 -9.39
CA ASP A 1092 7.30 -28.43 -9.20
C ASP A 1092 7.42 -28.12 -7.70
N PHE A 1093 8.63 -27.79 -7.24
CA PHE A 1093 8.95 -27.43 -5.85
C PHE A 1093 9.24 -25.93 -5.72
N PHE A 1094 8.67 -25.30 -4.69
CA PHE A 1094 8.75 -23.86 -4.42
C PHE A 1094 9.33 -23.57 -3.03
N LEU A 1095 10.10 -22.50 -2.91
CA LEU A 1095 10.70 -22.03 -1.65
C LEU A 1095 9.65 -21.31 -0.79
N GLY A 1096 9.52 -21.73 0.47
CA GLY A 1096 8.79 -20.94 1.47
C GLY A 1096 9.64 -19.77 1.92
N GLY A 1097 9.06 -18.56 2.01
CA GLY A 1097 9.81 -17.32 2.28
C GLY A 1097 10.66 -17.31 3.56
N ASP A 1098 10.47 -18.27 4.47
CA ASP A 1098 11.28 -18.53 5.68
C ASP A 1098 12.64 -19.20 5.39
N GLU A 1099 12.84 -19.76 4.20
CA GLU A 1099 14.08 -20.42 3.76
C GLU A 1099 14.94 -19.57 2.80
N LYS A 1100 14.65 -18.27 2.66
CA LYS A 1100 15.41 -17.35 1.79
C LYS A 1100 16.85 -17.20 2.26
N ARG A 1101 17.74 -18.03 1.71
CA ARG A 1101 19.21 -17.86 1.78
C ARG A 1101 19.69 -17.05 0.57
N THR A 1102 20.85 -16.42 0.66
CA THR A 1102 21.46 -15.68 -0.47
C THR A 1102 21.71 -16.55 -1.70
N ASP A 1103 21.72 -17.87 -1.51
CA ASP A 1103 22.13 -18.87 -2.50
C ASP A 1103 20.91 -19.59 -3.15
N LEU A 1104 19.69 -19.34 -2.62
CA LEU A 1104 18.44 -19.97 -3.05
C LEU A 1104 17.34 -18.91 -3.26
N PRO A 1105 16.58 -18.93 -4.37
CA PRO A 1105 16.64 -19.89 -5.47
C PRO A 1105 17.82 -19.60 -6.41
N PRO A 1106 18.44 -20.64 -7.01
CA PRO A 1106 19.58 -20.47 -7.88
C PRO A 1106 19.16 -19.71 -9.16
N ARG A 1107 20.00 -18.78 -9.61
CA ARG A 1107 19.77 -18.06 -10.88
C ARG A 1107 19.77 -19.05 -12.04
N LEU A 1108 19.04 -18.77 -13.13
CA LEU A 1108 18.93 -19.71 -14.26
C LEU A 1108 20.27 -20.31 -14.75
N PRO A 1109 21.38 -19.54 -14.87
CA PRO A 1109 22.67 -20.11 -15.25
C PRO A 1109 23.20 -21.19 -14.29
N GLN A 1110 22.91 -21.08 -12.99
CA GLN A 1110 23.29 -22.05 -11.96
C GLN A 1110 22.39 -23.31 -11.98
N LYS A 1111 21.24 -23.24 -12.66
CA LYS A 1111 20.35 -24.39 -12.90
C LYS A 1111 20.76 -25.21 -14.12
N PHE A 1112 21.76 -24.78 -14.90
CA PHE A 1112 22.27 -25.55 -16.03
C PHE A 1112 23.30 -26.59 -15.58
N PRO A 1113 23.28 -27.82 -16.13
CA PRO A 1113 22.43 -28.27 -17.23
C PRO A 1113 20.99 -28.61 -16.79
N MET A 1114 20.00 -28.08 -17.51
CA MET A 1114 18.57 -28.30 -17.21
C MET A 1114 17.94 -29.22 -18.25
N ALA A 1115 17.24 -30.26 -17.79
CA ALA A 1115 16.51 -31.20 -18.65
C ALA A 1115 15.04 -30.78 -18.84
N ILE A 1116 14.57 -30.74 -20.09
CA ILE A 1116 13.18 -30.47 -20.44
C ILE A 1116 12.65 -31.63 -21.29
N ILE A 1117 11.72 -32.40 -20.75
CA ILE A 1117 11.25 -33.65 -21.38
C ILE A 1117 10.09 -33.38 -22.33
N PHE A 1118 10.05 -34.07 -23.47
CA PHE A 1118 8.93 -34.04 -24.41
C PHE A 1118 7.75 -34.88 -23.90
N GLY A 1119 6.54 -34.38 -24.09
CA GLY A 1119 5.34 -35.19 -24.11
C GLY A 1119 5.24 -36.00 -25.40
N GLY A 1120 4.42 -37.04 -25.39
CA GLY A 1120 4.19 -37.93 -26.53
C GLY A 1120 5.17 -39.09 -26.61
N ASP A 1121 4.81 -40.09 -27.42
CA ASP A 1121 5.66 -41.25 -27.74
C ASP A 1121 6.02 -41.32 -29.23
N GLY A 1122 5.65 -40.29 -30.01
CA GLY A 1122 5.85 -40.22 -31.46
C GLY A 1122 4.89 -41.10 -32.25
N SER A 1123 3.79 -41.54 -31.62
CA SER A 1123 2.68 -42.18 -32.32
C SER A 1123 1.79 -41.15 -33.01
N TYR A 1124 0.96 -41.60 -33.96
CA TYR A 1124 0.01 -40.71 -34.64
C TYR A 1124 -1.02 -40.10 -33.67
N MET A 1125 -1.36 -40.79 -32.59
CA MET A 1125 -2.31 -40.33 -31.58
C MET A 1125 -1.66 -39.46 -30.49
N ALA A 1126 -0.34 -39.57 -30.29
CA ALA A 1126 0.43 -38.80 -29.31
C ALA A 1126 1.82 -38.42 -29.89
N PRO A 1127 1.87 -37.45 -30.83
CA PRO A 1127 3.13 -37.00 -31.41
C PRO A 1127 4.01 -36.33 -30.37
N PHE A 1128 5.32 -36.33 -30.58
CA PHE A 1128 6.22 -35.63 -29.67
C PHE A 1128 5.92 -34.13 -29.64
N SER A 1129 5.86 -33.57 -28.43
CA SER A 1129 5.66 -32.13 -28.23
C SER A 1129 6.35 -31.63 -26.96
N LEU A 1130 6.91 -30.44 -27.04
CA LEU A 1130 7.41 -29.67 -25.92
C LEU A 1130 6.27 -28.79 -25.40
N GLN A 1131 5.79 -29.08 -24.19
CA GLN A 1131 4.82 -28.24 -23.49
C GLN A 1131 5.56 -27.03 -22.89
N ASN A 1132 5.08 -25.82 -23.19
CA ASN A 1132 5.64 -24.60 -22.63
C ASN A 1132 4.67 -23.98 -21.62
N ASP A 1133 4.90 -24.29 -20.35
CA ASP A 1133 4.11 -23.75 -19.24
C ASP A 1133 4.59 -22.35 -18.85
N ASN A 1134 3.75 -21.61 -18.11
CA ASN A 1134 4.07 -20.27 -17.63
C ASN A 1134 5.36 -20.23 -16.78
N ILE A 1135 5.61 -21.26 -15.96
CA ILE A 1135 6.83 -21.38 -15.15
C ILE A 1135 8.07 -21.50 -16.05
N LEU A 1136 8.05 -22.40 -17.04
CA LEU A 1136 9.18 -22.62 -17.94
C LEU A 1136 9.44 -21.37 -18.80
N ALA A 1137 8.39 -20.73 -19.31
CA ALA A 1137 8.49 -19.48 -20.08
C ALA A 1137 9.07 -18.34 -19.23
N SER A 1138 8.65 -18.21 -17.96
CA SER A 1138 9.16 -17.19 -17.03
C SER A 1138 10.58 -17.48 -16.53
N LEU A 1139 10.98 -18.75 -16.43
CA LEU A 1139 12.36 -19.12 -16.12
C LEU A 1139 13.26 -18.78 -17.29
N MET A 1140 12.90 -19.22 -18.50
CA MET A 1140 13.70 -18.95 -19.71
C MET A 1140 13.77 -17.46 -20.05
N SER A 1141 12.76 -16.65 -19.67
CA SER A 1141 12.78 -15.20 -19.86
C SER A 1141 13.88 -14.47 -19.08
N GLN A 1142 14.52 -15.12 -18.11
CA GLN A 1142 15.68 -14.56 -17.40
C GLN A 1142 16.92 -14.42 -18.31
N LEU A 1143 17.04 -15.22 -19.36
CA LEU A 1143 18.17 -15.17 -20.31
C LEU A 1143 17.73 -14.91 -21.77
N VAL A 1144 16.59 -15.46 -22.19
CA VAL A 1144 16.12 -15.42 -23.59
C VAL A 1144 14.80 -14.66 -23.66
N PRO A 1145 14.64 -13.65 -24.53
CA PRO A 1145 13.38 -12.94 -24.68
C PRO A 1145 12.20 -13.90 -24.89
N PRO A 1146 11.05 -13.69 -24.19
CA PRO A 1146 9.90 -14.59 -24.29
C PRO A 1146 9.45 -14.85 -25.74
N THR A 1147 9.46 -13.82 -26.58
CA THR A 1147 9.09 -13.92 -28.00
C THR A 1147 9.99 -14.88 -28.78
N THR A 1148 11.29 -14.87 -28.49
CA THR A 1148 12.28 -15.79 -29.08
C THR A 1148 12.04 -17.22 -28.56
N TRP A 1149 11.76 -17.37 -27.27
CA TRP A 1149 11.46 -18.67 -26.66
C TRP A 1149 10.17 -19.29 -27.22
N TYR A 1150 9.07 -18.54 -27.27
CA TYR A 1150 7.79 -19.02 -27.83
C TYR A 1150 7.92 -19.42 -29.31
N ARG A 1151 8.66 -18.63 -30.11
CA ARG A 1151 8.94 -18.97 -31.53
C ARG A 1151 9.79 -20.23 -31.66
N LEU A 1152 10.76 -20.42 -30.77
CA LEU A 1152 11.57 -21.63 -30.73
C LEU A 1152 10.73 -22.86 -30.38
N VAL A 1153 9.89 -22.78 -29.35
CA VAL A 1153 8.99 -23.88 -28.96
C VAL A 1153 8.02 -24.22 -30.11
N ALA A 1154 7.40 -23.21 -30.73
CA ALA A 1154 6.49 -23.43 -31.85
C ALA A 1154 7.20 -24.07 -33.06
N GLY A 1155 8.39 -23.57 -33.41
CA GLY A 1155 9.23 -24.12 -34.48
C GLY A 1155 9.68 -25.55 -34.19
N LEU A 1156 10.07 -25.84 -32.95
CA LEU A 1156 10.47 -27.17 -32.53
C LEU A 1156 9.28 -28.14 -32.56
N ASN A 1157 8.13 -27.75 -32.04
CA ASN A 1157 6.91 -28.57 -32.06
C ASN A 1157 6.45 -28.88 -33.49
N ALA A 1158 6.63 -27.97 -34.43
CA ALA A 1158 6.38 -28.24 -35.84
C ALA A 1158 7.29 -29.37 -36.40
N GLN A 1159 8.55 -29.41 -35.97
CA GLN A 1159 9.50 -30.46 -36.37
C GLN A 1159 9.26 -31.78 -35.62
N LEU A 1160 8.95 -31.73 -34.32
CA LEU A 1160 8.70 -32.90 -33.48
C LEU A 1160 7.45 -33.69 -33.91
N ARG A 1161 6.44 -33.02 -34.47
CA ARG A 1161 5.26 -33.68 -35.06
C ARG A 1161 5.58 -34.65 -36.20
N LEU A 1162 6.73 -34.46 -36.86
CA LEU A 1162 7.18 -35.31 -37.98
C LEU A 1162 8.01 -36.52 -37.49
N VAL A 1163 8.27 -36.63 -36.18
CA VAL A 1163 9.05 -37.71 -35.59
C VAL A 1163 8.15 -38.92 -35.33
N CYS A 1164 8.44 -40.03 -35.99
CA CYS A 1164 7.64 -41.25 -35.91
C CYS A 1164 8.32 -42.32 -35.05
N ARG A 1165 7.57 -42.91 -34.10
CA ARG A 1165 8.02 -43.93 -33.14
C ARG A 1165 8.81 -45.11 -33.74
N GLY A 1166 8.52 -45.52 -34.97
CA GLY A 1166 9.20 -46.65 -35.62
C GLY A 1166 10.55 -46.32 -36.28
N TRP A 1167 10.84 -45.05 -36.55
CA TRP A 1167 11.98 -44.61 -37.39
C TRP A 1167 12.76 -43.46 -36.72
N LEU A 1168 12.83 -43.47 -35.38
CA LEU A 1168 13.31 -42.36 -34.56
C LEU A 1168 14.68 -41.81 -34.99
N THR A 1169 15.66 -42.69 -35.26
CA THR A 1169 17.02 -42.28 -35.67
C THR A 1169 17.07 -41.53 -37.00
N VAL A 1170 16.13 -41.81 -37.91
CA VAL A 1170 16.03 -41.11 -39.21
C VAL A 1170 15.23 -39.83 -39.05
N THR A 1171 14.10 -39.89 -38.34
CA THR A 1171 13.16 -38.77 -38.21
C THR A 1171 13.60 -37.70 -37.21
N PHE A 1172 14.54 -37.98 -36.30
CA PHE A 1172 15.18 -36.93 -35.47
C PHE A 1172 16.29 -36.16 -36.18
N ARG A 1173 16.82 -36.64 -37.33
CA ARG A 1173 17.87 -35.90 -38.07
C ARG A 1173 17.42 -34.50 -38.52
N PRO A 1174 16.20 -34.31 -39.07
CA PRO A 1174 15.67 -32.99 -39.35
C PRO A 1174 15.61 -32.08 -38.12
N VAL A 1175 15.22 -32.63 -36.96
CA VAL A 1175 15.16 -31.89 -35.69
C VAL A 1175 16.56 -31.45 -35.26
N LEU A 1176 17.54 -32.35 -35.28
CA LEU A 1176 18.94 -32.04 -34.97
C LEU A 1176 19.53 -30.99 -35.92
N ARG A 1177 19.25 -31.10 -37.22
CA ARG A 1177 19.68 -30.12 -38.22
C ARG A 1177 19.05 -28.75 -37.98
N TRP A 1178 17.75 -28.70 -37.68
CA TRP A 1178 17.04 -27.48 -37.36
C TRP A 1178 17.56 -26.83 -36.07
N LEU A 1179 17.80 -27.63 -35.02
CA LEU A 1179 18.41 -27.16 -33.78
C LEU A 1179 19.80 -26.54 -34.03
N GLY A 1180 20.65 -27.19 -34.82
CA GLY A 1180 21.98 -26.68 -35.13
C GLY A 1180 22.01 -25.44 -36.05
N THR A 1181 21.07 -25.32 -36.99
CA THR A 1181 21.10 -24.25 -38.01
C THR A 1181 20.23 -23.03 -37.66
N HIS A 1182 19.17 -23.20 -36.88
CA HIS A 1182 18.21 -22.12 -36.58
C HIS A 1182 18.14 -21.85 -35.07
N ALA A 1183 17.97 -22.87 -34.23
CA ALA A 1183 17.74 -22.67 -32.79
C ALA A 1183 19.01 -22.24 -32.03
N ASN A 1184 20.09 -23.01 -32.10
CA ASN A 1184 21.32 -22.74 -31.37
C ASN A 1184 22.02 -21.44 -31.80
N PRO A 1185 22.06 -21.03 -33.08
CA PRO A 1185 22.59 -19.73 -33.46
C PRO A 1185 21.82 -18.55 -32.84
N ALA A 1186 20.49 -18.65 -32.75
CA ALA A 1186 19.66 -17.61 -32.14
C ALA A 1186 19.81 -17.57 -30.60
N LEU A 1187 19.98 -18.72 -29.97
CA LEU A 1187 20.17 -18.84 -28.52
C LEU A 1187 21.58 -18.52 -28.05
N ARG A 1188 22.59 -18.73 -28.91
CA ARG A 1188 23.99 -18.41 -28.59
C ARG A 1188 24.20 -16.93 -28.28
N ASN A 1189 23.45 -16.04 -28.94
CA ASN A 1189 23.43 -14.61 -28.66
C ASN A 1189 22.97 -14.28 -27.23
N HIS A 1190 22.33 -15.23 -26.56
CA HIS A 1190 21.79 -15.12 -25.20
C HIS A 1190 22.53 -16.04 -24.22
N GLY A 1191 23.70 -16.58 -24.61
CA GLY A 1191 24.52 -17.44 -23.74
C GLY A 1191 23.93 -18.82 -23.45
N VAL A 1192 22.97 -19.30 -24.26
CA VAL A 1192 22.29 -20.58 -24.08
C VAL A 1192 22.52 -21.50 -25.28
N ARG A 1193 22.76 -22.79 -25.02
CA ARG A 1193 22.84 -23.83 -26.05
C ARG A 1193 21.92 -24.99 -25.67
N ILE A 1194 21.24 -25.54 -26.67
CA ILE A 1194 20.30 -26.65 -26.47
C ILE A 1194 20.72 -27.84 -27.31
N GLU A 1195 20.72 -29.03 -26.70
CA GLU A 1195 20.96 -30.28 -27.38
C GLU A 1195 19.81 -31.26 -27.16
N LEU A 1196 19.54 -32.10 -28.16
CA LEU A 1196 18.58 -33.18 -28.04
C LEU A 1196 19.22 -34.31 -27.21
N ALA A 1197 18.55 -34.73 -26.14
CA ALA A 1197 19.00 -35.79 -25.25
C ALA A 1197 17.93 -36.87 -25.11
N TRP A 1198 18.37 -38.05 -24.70
CA TRP A 1198 17.49 -39.13 -24.27
C TRP A 1198 17.82 -39.48 -22.82
N PHE A 1199 16.78 -39.62 -22.01
CA PHE A 1199 16.85 -39.89 -20.58
C PHE A 1199 16.34 -41.30 -20.34
N ARG A 1200 17.13 -42.10 -19.60
CA ARG A 1200 16.75 -43.48 -19.27
C ARG A 1200 15.82 -43.46 -18.07
N GLY A 1201 14.52 -43.62 -18.31
CA GLY A 1201 13.48 -43.42 -17.30
C GLY A 1201 13.16 -44.64 -16.43
N ALA A 1202 13.54 -45.86 -16.81
CA ALA A 1202 13.24 -47.06 -16.01
C ALA A 1202 14.14 -48.25 -16.41
N PRO A 1203 14.28 -49.28 -15.55
CA PRO A 1203 14.96 -50.53 -15.90
C PRO A 1203 14.30 -51.30 -17.06
N GLY A 1204 13.07 -50.96 -17.45
CA GLY A 1204 12.28 -51.58 -18.53
C GLY A 1204 12.59 -51.18 -19.98
N GLY A 1205 13.61 -50.35 -20.22
CA GLY A 1205 14.05 -50.01 -21.59
C GLY A 1205 13.24 -48.91 -22.30
N TYR A 1206 12.30 -48.25 -21.62
CA TYR A 1206 11.65 -47.05 -22.10
C TYR A 1206 12.59 -45.84 -22.02
N CYS A 1207 12.76 -45.12 -23.13
CA CYS A 1207 13.57 -43.92 -23.22
C CYS A 1207 12.67 -42.69 -23.36
N GLN A 1208 12.85 -41.71 -22.47
CA GLN A 1208 12.21 -40.39 -22.59
C GLN A 1208 13.12 -39.50 -23.44
N TYR A 1209 12.55 -38.75 -24.38
CA TYR A 1209 13.29 -37.81 -25.22
C TYR A 1209 13.03 -36.39 -24.74
N GLY A 1210 14.02 -35.51 -24.87
CA GLY A 1210 13.89 -34.12 -24.46
C GLY A 1210 15.07 -33.27 -24.88
N LEU A 1211 15.11 -32.07 -24.34
CA LEU A 1211 16.19 -31.11 -24.52
C LEU A 1211 17.04 -31.03 -23.26
N LEU A 1212 18.34 -30.87 -23.46
CA LEU A 1212 19.29 -30.53 -22.42
C LEU A 1212 19.84 -29.13 -22.71
N VAL A 1213 19.65 -28.22 -21.76
CA VAL A 1213 19.96 -26.80 -21.89
C VAL A 1213 21.23 -26.49 -21.09
N TYR A 1214 22.20 -25.84 -21.74
CA TYR A 1214 23.53 -25.50 -21.20
C TYR A 1214 23.79 -24.00 -21.30
N SER A 1215 24.60 -23.46 -20.39
CA SER A 1215 25.25 -22.15 -20.56
C SER A 1215 26.40 -22.24 -21.55
N VAL A 1216 26.61 -21.18 -22.31
CA VAL A 1216 27.78 -20.99 -23.17
C VAL A 1216 28.75 -20.07 -22.42
N GLU A 1217 29.65 -20.65 -21.62
CA GLU A 1217 30.83 -19.90 -21.14
C GLU A 1217 31.83 -19.75 -22.30
N GLU A 1218 32.51 -18.60 -22.36
CA GLU A 1218 33.48 -18.27 -23.40
C GLU A 1218 34.51 -19.39 -23.58
N GLU A 1219 34.55 -19.97 -24.78
CA GLU A 1219 35.67 -20.82 -25.22
C GLU A 1219 36.95 -19.97 -25.28
N ASN A 1220 37.69 -19.92 -24.18
CA ASN A 1220 39.12 -19.66 -24.19
C ASN A 1220 39.83 -20.82 -23.49
N GLY A 1221 40.41 -21.71 -24.29
CA GLY A 1221 41.41 -22.67 -23.81
C GLY A 1221 41.23 -24.09 -24.32
N HIS A 1222 41.95 -24.43 -25.39
CA HIS A 1222 42.52 -25.77 -25.53
C HIS A 1222 43.25 -26.13 -24.23
N ILE A 1223 42.75 -27.07 -23.44
CA ILE A 1223 43.57 -27.76 -22.42
C ILE A 1223 43.40 -29.27 -22.57
N SER A 1224 44.56 -29.87 -22.78
CA SER A 1224 44.89 -31.26 -22.97
C SER A 1224 44.48 -32.18 -21.81
N LEU A 1225 44.13 -33.40 -22.21
CA LEU A 1225 44.19 -34.63 -21.41
C LEU A 1225 45.45 -34.70 -20.51
N GLY A 1226 45.28 -34.92 -19.21
CA GLY A 1226 46.38 -35.21 -18.27
C GLY A 1226 45.89 -35.63 -16.88
N ASN A 1227 46.10 -36.91 -16.53
CA ASN A 1227 45.84 -37.59 -15.24
C ASN A 1227 46.18 -36.75 -13.98
N THR A 1228 45.42 -36.80 -12.86
CA THR A 1228 45.41 -37.91 -11.88
C THR A 1228 44.35 -37.70 -10.76
N ASN A 1229 43.63 -38.79 -10.40
CA ASN A 1229 42.97 -39.18 -9.12
C ASN A 1229 41.89 -38.26 -8.47
N GLY A 1230 40.63 -38.67 -8.19
CA GLY A 1230 39.87 -39.91 -8.42
C GLY A 1230 38.48 -39.91 -7.71
N ARG A 1231 37.57 -40.78 -8.19
CA ARG A 1231 36.24 -41.21 -7.64
C ARG A 1231 35.06 -40.22 -7.71
N VAL A 1232 33.88 -40.52 -8.25
CA VAL A 1232 33.30 -41.68 -8.96
C VAL A 1232 32.36 -41.13 -10.04
N ARG A 1233 32.49 -41.64 -11.27
CA ARG A 1233 31.63 -41.36 -12.43
C ARG A 1233 30.79 -42.61 -12.69
N THR A 1234 29.48 -42.48 -12.86
CA THR A 1234 28.66 -43.50 -13.52
C THR A 1234 28.09 -42.90 -14.80
N GLU A 1235 28.17 -43.69 -15.87
CA GLU A 1235 28.22 -43.28 -17.26
C GLU A 1235 26.86 -42.88 -17.86
N LEU A 1236 26.82 -41.79 -18.63
CA LEU A 1236 25.94 -41.67 -19.79
C LEU A 1236 26.81 -41.43 -21.03
N ARG A 1237 27.00 -42.50 -21.79
CA ARG A 1237 27.70 -42.50 -23.09
C ARG A 1237 26.70 -42.11 -24.17
N SER A 1238 27.04 -41.08 -24.93
CA SER A 1238 26.43 -40.74 -26.21
C SER A 1238 26.77 -41.82 -27.26
N ARG A 1239 25.74 -42.23 -28.00
CA ARG A 1239 25.84 -42.73 -29.37
C ARG A 1239 24.70 -42.16 -30.18
#